data_AF-A0A6I8U8V3-F1
#
_entry.id   AF-A0A6I8U8V3-F1
#
_cell.length_a   1.000
_cell.length_b   1.000
_cell.length_c   1.000
_cell.angle_alpha   90.00
_cell.angle_beta   90.00
_cell.angle_gamma   90.00
#
_symmetry.space_group_name_H-M   'P 1'
#
loop_
_entity.id
_entity.type
_entity.pdbx_description
1 polymer ?
#
loop_
_entity_poly.entity_id
_entity_poly.type
_entity_poly.pdbx_seq_one_letter_code
_entity_poly.pdbx_strand_id
1 'polypeptide(L)'
;MERLSSKVILVVVAVIALLGSGSDAARKLKGSTDVDALRHRYFELENRAWTIVNQIDKVDNQKEDDRRVQRNIILKELIDIYSGFANDDIGPENSYDEDDYYILKRFYEWQLLEQDLINVHKLFDAIRQFMANRNQLPADDADFELASMDITDTVLSDPQFPVNSTLDEIDRIMIRQGMYYKAQLEAKSTICSFGLSAQQVLYQLYNAISITELKGYSMMQFSWMLLKTYGKGNFTTEAKLMRRRFEDRTNRTQSLLQRVMTQASREYWRCDPDHSKHKEGETYVQLTRLLQGYVENEVDMNTDNTCKENCAYYNWGVRQEQCYKDLYCSKQPKCAGKMYSCEYVDSDMWICPAASSSNRRYEFIEYENGMVMGQKKHCTRGTTKVDSWWRWLFWHCSYCFCLCDDSGPKSDRYINMRESVSDVMNNKVVTGLRFIKKNRIIFLIVQEGQLLPRGQIDNTTLQWVEPEAYNILSPYIRAKVDYNVMNYENRAMDLDDIILQPPYVVTGVRFRMLGTHMNLEVRMTEMDFGSGKLIDPDKSIWVGSDKTEHSEDKRTEMKLDKPHIPILSPTKSVPDSEPNQFIKFRESDRGMDAAQTTVPFFDAQPVVPSKQTPLGGAGLFHKGRPKFGGFMAPRVFTYDVGPHVQQPLDQVTDEERRRYLEG
;
A
#
# COMPACT_ATOMS: atom_id res chain seq x y z
N MET A 1 14.79 67.10 -40.71
CA MET A 1 13.94 66.75 -39.55
C MET A 1 13.82 65.24 -39.50
N GLU A 2 14.94 64.61 -39.20
CA GLU A 2 15.12 63.16 -39.06
C GLU A 2 15.63 62.89 -37.65
N ARG A 3 15.36 61.68 -37.13
CA ARG A 3 15.73 61.12 -35.82
C ARG A 3 14.84 61.51 -34.64
N LEU A 4 13.72 60.79 -34.45
CA LEU A 4 13.24 60.49 -33.08
C LEU A 4 12.30 59.27 -32.92
N SER A 5 11.86 58.58 -33.97
CA SER A 5 10.86 57.50 -33.83
C SER A 5 11.41 56.05 -33.78
N SER A 6 12.68 55.80 -34.17
CA SER A 6 13.17 54.41 -34.30
C SER A 6 13.77 53.81 -33.01
N LYS A 7 14.13 54.63 -32.01
CA LYS A 7 14.80 54.13 -30.78
C LYS A 7 13.86 53.49 -29.74
N VAL A 8 12.58 53.88 -29.71
CA VAL A 8 11.62 53.35 -28.71
C VAL A 8 11.15 51.95 -29.11
N ILE A 9 10.93 51.71 -30.40
CA ILE A 9 10.50 50.40 -30.91
C ILE A 9 11.66 49.38 -30.85
N LEU A 10 12.91 49.81 -31.11
CA LEU A 10 14.05 48.90 -31.03
C LEU A 10 14.37 48.43 -29.59
N VAL A 11 14.12 49.26 -28.58
CA VAL A 11 14.37 48.91 -27.17
C VAL A 11 13.30 47.94 -26.65
N VAL A 12 12.04 48.07 -27.10
CA VAL A 12 10.96 47.14 -26.74
C VAL A 12 11.18 45.76 -27.39
N VAL A 13 11.62 45.72 -28.66
CA VAL A 13 11.87 44.44 -29.36
C VAL A 13 13.17 43.76 -28.89
N ALA A 14 14.20 44.51 -28.50
CA ALA A 14 15.46 43.93 -28.01
C ALA A 14 15.34 43.28 -26.61
N VAL A 15 14.44 43.77 -25.75
CA VAL A 15 14.18 43.15 -24.44
C VAL A 15 13.32 41.89 -24.58
N ILE A 16 12.41 41.84 -25.56
CA ILE A 16 11.61 40.65 -25.87
C ILE A 16 12.47 39.54 -26.51
N ALA A 17 13.47 39.89 -27.32
CA ALA A 17 14.38 38.91 -27.94
C ALA A 17 15.41 38.30 -26.97
N LEU A 18 15.74 38.95 -25.86
CA LEU A 18 16.64 38.42 -24.83
C LEU A 18 15.94 37.50 -23.81
N LEU A 19 14.61 37.41 -23.85
CA LEU A 19 13.80 36.46 -23.06
C LEU A 19 13.33 35.25 -23.89
N GLY A 20 13.71 35.19 -25.16
CA GLY A 20 13.42 34.11 -26.10
C GLY A 20 14.47 32.99 -26.06
N SER A 21 14.68 32.38 -24.90
CA SER A 21 15.26 31.03 -24.77
C SER A 21 14.77 30.40 -23.46
N GLY A 22 13.45 30.41 -23.25
CA GLY A 22 12.79 29.71 -22.16
C GLY A 22 12.42 28.28 -22.55
N SER A 23 13.33 27.53 -23.15
CA SER A 23 13.22 26.08 -23.31
C SER A 23 14.53 25.48 -22.84
N ASP A 24 14.47 24.71 -21.77
CA ASP A 24 15.55 24.16 -20.94
C ASP A 24 16.05 25.08 -19.80
N ALA A 25 15.90 24.55 -18.58
CA ALA A 25 16.45 25.04 -17.32
C ALA A 25 15.69 26.14 -16.53
N ALA A 26 14.37 25.99 -16.35
CA ALA A 26 13.88 26.08 -14.97
C ALA A 26 14.49 24.86 -14.26
N ARG A 27 15.47 25.07 -13.38
CA ARG A 27 16.06 23.98 -12.58
C ARG A 27 14.91 23.30 -11.83
N LYS A 28 14.40 22.17 -12.37
CA LYS A 28 13.45 21.31 -11.69
C LYS A 28 14.03 21.06 -10.31
N LEU A 29 13.36 21.52 -9.24
CA LEU A 29 13.71 21.05 -7.90
C LEU A 29 13.64 19.52 -7.97
N LYS A 30 14.80 18.87 -7.89
CA LYS A 30 14.87 17.43 -7.96
C LYS A 30 14.26 16.89 -6.67
N GLY A 31 13.37 15.91 -6.80
CA GLY A 31 12.78 15.23 -5.66
C GLY A 31 11.70 16.01 -4.89
N SER A 32 11.06 17.04 -5.45
CA SER A 32 9.90 17.67 -4.79
C SER A 32 8.60 16.87 -5.04
N THR A 33 7.50 17.14 -4.33
CA THR A 33 6.17 16.64 -4.70
C THR A 33 5.60 17.36 -5.94
N ASP A 34 4.52 16.84 -6.52
CA ASP A 34 3.87 17.48 -7.68
C ASP A 34 3.39 18.90 -7.35
N VAL A 35 2.70 19.06 -6.21
CA VAL A 35 2.17 20.36 -5.80
C VAL A 35 3.28 21.34 -5.42
N ASP A 36 4.40 20.86 -4.88
CA ASP A 36 5.55 21.71 -4.58
C ASP A 36 6.22 22.24 -5.84
N ALA A 37 6.41 21.37 -6.84
CA ALA A 37 6.92 21.80 -8.14
C ALA A 37 5.99 22.80 -8.84
N LEU A 38 4.68 22.56 -8.77
CA LEU A 38 3.67 23.46 -9.32
C LEU A 38 3.71 24.84 -8.63
N ARG A 39 3.88 24.87 -7.31
CA ARG A 39 4.02 26.11 -6.54
C ARG A 39 5.26 26.90 -6.97
N HIS A 40 6.41 26.23 -7.10
CA HIS A 40 7.63 26.87 -7.58
C HIS A 40 7.47 27.41 -9.00
N ARG A 41 6.83 26.64 -9.89
CA ARG A 41 6.50 27.08 -11.25
C ARG A 41 5.63 28.34 -11.23
N TYR A 42 4.58 28.37 -10.41
CA TYR A 42 3.73 29.54 -10.27
C TYR A 42 4.51 30.78 -9.79
N PHE A 43 5.43 30.61 -8.86
CA PHE A 43 6.25 31.72 -8.34
C PHE A 43 7.14 32.36 -9.42
N GLU A 44 7.66 31.58 -10.37
CA GLU A 44 8.39 32.12 -11.53
C GLU A 44 7.46 32.92 -12.45
N LEU A 45 6.25 32.40 -12.71
CA LEU A 45 5.24 33.06 -13.54
C LEU A 45 4.76 34.37 -12.89
N GLU A 46 4.51 34.37 -11.58
CA GLU A 46 4.12 35.54 -10.80
C GLU A 46 5.17 36.65 -10.90
N ASN A 47 6.45 36.32 -10.71
CA ASN A 47 7.55 37.30 -10.80
C ASN A 47 7.64 37.92 -12.20
N ARG A 48 7.48 37.09 -13.25
CA ARG A 48 7.44 37.55 -14.64
C ARG A 48 6.24 38.48 -14.86
N ALA A 49 5.05 38.10 -14.40
CA ALA A 49 3.84 38.89 -14.54
C ALA A 49 3.95 40.26 -13.84
N TRP A 50 4.45 40.31 -12.61
CA TRP A 50 4.71 41.58 -11.92
C TRP A 50 5.74 42.45 -12.65
N THR A 51 6.76 41.85 -13.26
CA THR A 51 7.75 42.60 -14.07
C THR A 51 7.09 43.28 -15.27
N ILE A 52 6.13 42.61 -15.91
CA ILE A 52 5.36 43.14 -17.04
C ILE A 52 4.41 44.25 -16.59
N VAL A 53 3.62 44.01 -15.53
CA VAL A 53 2.64 44.99 -15.01
C VAL A 53 3.33 46.27 -14.52
N ASN A 54 4.50 46.16 -13.89
CA ASN A 54 5.27 47.33 -13.43
C ASN A 54 5.87 48.17 -14.57
N GLN A 55 5.79 47.74 -15.83
CA GLN A 55 6.16 48.59 -16.96
C GLN A 55 5.21 49.78 -17.14
N ILE A 56 4.00 49.70 -16.58
CA ILE A 56 3.03 50.79 -16.58
C ILE A 56 3.57 52.03 -15.87
N ASP A 57 4.42 51.84 -14.85
CA ASP A 57 5.00 52.92 -14.04
C ASP A 57 6.16 53.65 -14.77
N LYS A 58 6.67 53.09 -15.87
CA LYS A 58 7.80 53.69 -16.63
C LYS A 58 7.36 54.76 -17.62
N VAL A 59 6.06 55.09 -17.68
CA VAL A 59 5.45 55.93 -18.72
C VAL A 59 4.81 57.17 -18.10
N ASP A 60 5.66 57.95 -17.43
CA ASP A 60 5.23 59.17 -16.72
C ASP A 60 4.92 60.36 -17.66
N ASN A 61 5.21 60.29 -18.97
CA ASN A 61 5.16 61.46 -19.87
C ASN A 61 4.58 61.20 -21.29
N GLN A 62 3.57 60.33 -21.46
CA GLN A 62 2.95 60.06 -22.78
C GLN A 62 1.47 60.48 -22.87
N LYS A 63 0.96 60.64 -24.10
CA LYS A 63 -0.45 60.92 -24.39
C LYS A 63 -1.34 59.78 -23.91
N GLU A 64 -2.61 60.08 -23.63
CA GLU A 64 -3.57 59.12 -23.09
C GLU A 64 -3.78 57.89 -24.01
N ASP A 65 -3.69 58.09 -25.32
CA ASP A 65 -3.73 57.01 -26.33
C ASP A 65 -2.54 56.05 -26.21
N ASP A 66 -1.33 56.54 -25.93
CA ASP A 66 -0.13 55.70 -25.78
C ASP A 66 -0.22 54.86 -24.50
N ARG A 67 -0.76 55.42 -23.42
CA ARG A 67 -1.05 54.69 -22.16
C ARG A 67 -2.07 53.59 -22.39
N ARG A 68 -3.09 53.84 -23.22
CA ARG A 68 -4.13 52.85 -23.56
C ARG A 68 -3.55 51.69 -24.36
N VAL A 69 -2.75 51.97 -25.37
CA VAL A 69 -2.06 50.93 -26.16
C VAL A 69 -1.16 50.07 -25.27
N GLN A 70 -0.39 50.69 -24.37
CA GLN A 70 0.49 49.96 -23.46
C GLN A 70 -0.29 49.09 -22.46
N ARG A 71 -1.40 49.58 -21.89
CA ARG A 71 -2.29 48.79 -21.02
C ARG A 71 -2.78 47.54 -21.73
N ASN A 72 -3.20 47.66 -22.98
CA ASN A 72 -3.72 46.54 -23.77
C ASN A 72 -2.64 45.47 -24.03
N ILE A 73 -1.39 45.89 -24.27
CA ILE A 73 -0.25 44.97 -24.42
C ILE A 73 0.01 44.22 -23.10
N ILE A 74 0.11 44.96 -21.99
CA ILE A 74 0.34 44.38 -20.65
C ILE A 74 -0.76 43.39 -20.29
N LEU A 75 -2.01 43.77 -20.52
CA LEU A 75 -3.18 42.97 -20.21
C LEU A 75 -3.19 41.66 -20.99
N LYS A 76 -2.88 41.71 -22.30
CA LYS A 76 -2.77 40.51 -23.13
C LYS A 76 -1.70 39.56 -22.60
N GLU A 77 -0.49 40.06 -22.32
CA GLU A 77 0.60 39.21 -21.78
C GLU A 77 0.25 38.64 -20.40
N LEU A 78 -0.38 39.43 -19.54
CA LEU A 78 -0.83 39.00 -18.22
C LEU A 78 -1.84 37.85 -18.31
N ILE A 79 -2.81 37.97 -19.22
CA ILE A 79 -3.83 36.95 -19.44
C ILE A 79 -3.22 35.69 -20.04
N ASP A 80 -2.29 35.83 -20.99
CA ASP A 80 -1.61 34.69 -21.59
C ASP A 80 -0.84 33.88 -20.53
N ILE A 81 -0.16 34.56 -19.59
CA ILE A 81 0.56 33.91 -18.48
C ILE A 81 -0.40 33.14 -17.56
N TYR A 82 -1.48 33.76 -17.09
CA TYR A 82 -2.40 33.12 -16.16
C TYR A 82 -3.32 32.09 -16.82
N SER A 83 -3.66 32.28 -18.10
CA SER A 83 -4.37 31.28 -18.90
C SER A 83 -3.51 30.04 -19.10
N GLY A 84 -2.22 30.20 -19.43
CA GLY A 84 -1.26 29.09 -19.51
C GLY A 84 -1.10 28.39 -18.17
N PHE A 85 -0.99 29.12 -17.06
CA PHE A 85 -0.96 28.51 -15.73
C PHE A 85 -2.23 27.71 -15.42
N ALA A 86 -3.41 28.26 -15.70
CA ALA A 86 -4.68 27.63 -15.36
C ALA A 86 -5.03 26.43 -16.27
N ASN A 87 -4.63 26.47 -17.55
CA ASN A 87 -4.97 25.45 -18.54
C ASN A 87 -3.87 24.42 -18.79
N ASP A 88 -2.59 24.82 -18.72
CA ASP A 88 -1.46 23.94 -19.04
C ASP A 88 -0.78 23.40 -17.77
N ASP A 89 -0.52 24.25 -16.77
CA ASP A 89 0.18 23.84 -15.55
C ASP A 89 -0.78 23.20 -14.52
N ILE A 90 -1.96 23.79 -14.28
CA ILE A 90 -3.01 23.20 -13.44
C ILE A 90 -3.83 22.18 -14.24
N GLY A 91 -4.23 22.49 -15.48
CA GLY A 91 -4.97 21.54 -16.29
C GLY A 91 -6.47 21.38 -15.94
N PRO A 92 -7.29 20.86 -16.86
CA PRO A 92 -8.68 20.47 -16.60
C PRO A 92 -8.79 19.33 -15.60
N GLU A 93 -7.83 18.41 -15.56
CA GLU A 93 -7.79 17.28 -14.63
C GLU A 93 -7.66 17.69 -13.16
N ASN A 94 -7.09 18.87 -12.84
CA ASN A 94 -7.07 19.39 -11.45
C ASN A 94 -8.27 20.32 -11.16
N SER A 95 -9.36 20.24 -11.94
CA SER A 95 -10.66 20.77 -11.49
C SER A 95 -11.11 20.06 -10.20
N TYR A 96 -12.03 20.66 -9.43
CA TYR A 96 -12.55 19.93 -8.27
C TYR A 96 -13.35 18.72 -8.77
N ASP A 97 -12.76 17.54 -8.67
CA ASP A 97 -13.50 16.29 -8.79
C ASP A 97 -13.87 15.81 -7.38
N GLU A 98 -15.17 15.75 -7.15
CA GLU A 98 -15.74 15.29 -5.89
C GLU A 98 -15.44 13.80 -5.63
N ASP A 99 -15.18 13.03 -6.69
CA ASP A 99 -14.82 11.61 -6.64
C ASP A 99 -13.35 11.40 -6.27
N ASP A 100 -12.45 12.31 -6.66
CA ASP A 100 -11.02 12.28 -6.28
C ASP A 100 -10.81 12.38 -4.76
N TYR A 101 -11.75 13.03 -4.08
CA TYR A 101 -11.73 13.23 -2.63
C TYR A 101 -12.82 12.41 -1.90
N TYR A 102 -13.52 11.50 -2.59
CA TYR A 102 -14.57 10.67 -1.99
C TYR A 102 -14.11 9.93 -0.73
N ILE A 103 -12.84 9.49 -0.74
CA ILE A 103 -12.22 8.81 0.40
C ILE A 103 -12.06 9.76 1.60
N LEU A 104 -11.74 11.03 1.34
CA LEU A 104 -11.51 12.06 2.36
C LEU A 104 -12.82 12.53 3.01
N LYS A 105 -13.96 12.50 2.30
CA LYS A 105 -15.29 12.88 2.82
C LYS A 105 -15.75 12.18 4.09
N ARG A 106 -15.16 11.01 4.38
CA ARG A 106 -15.50 10.21 5.57
C ARG A 106 -14.68 10.61 6.81
N PHE A 107 -13.73 11.52 6.68
CA PHE A 107 -13.00 12.10 7.81
C PHE A 107 -13.69 13.36 8.29
N TYR A 108 -13.85 13.49 9.60
CA TYR A 108 -14.48 14.68 10.19
C TYR A 108 -13.73 15.95 9.82
N GLU A 109 -12.39 15.89 9.80
CA GLU A 109 -11.56 17.03 9.46
C GLU A 109 -11.74 17.51 8.01
N TRP A 110 -11.98 16.59 7.06
CA TRP A 110 -12.28 16.98 5.68
C TRP A 110 -13.59 17.76 5.61
N GLN A 111 -14.61 17.34 6.35
CA GLN A 111 -15.91 18.02 6.36
C GLN A 111 -15.82 19.46 6.88
N LEU A 112 -14.82 19.77 7.71
CA LEU A 112 -14.55 21.14 8.16
C LEU A 112 -14.01 22.04 7.04
N LEU A 113 -13.34 21.45 6.04
CA LEU A 113 -12.65 22.16 4.97
C LEU A 113 -13.37 22.09 3.63
N GLU A 114 -14.18 21.06 3.41
CA GLU A 114 -14.76 20.71 2.12
C GLU A 114 -15.45 21.89 1.42
N GLN A 115 -16.30 22.61 2.15
CA GLN A 115 -17.03 23.76 1.60
C GLN A 115 -16.08 24.88 1.15
N ASP A 116 -15.04 25.14 1.93
CA ASP A 116 -14.03 26.15 1.65
C ASP A 116 -13.20 25.79 0.41
N LEU A 117 -12.79 24.53 0.29
CA LEU A 117 -12.09 24.03 -0.92
C LEU A 117 -12.99 24.14 -2.16
N ILE A 118 -14.24 23.68 -2.08
CA ILE A 118 -15.19 23.73 -3.20
C ILE A 118 -15.38 25.16 -3.70
N ASN A 119 -15.56 26.12 -2.78
CA ASN A 119 -15.79 27.51 -3.13
C ASN A 119 -14.60 28.11 -3.89
N VAL A 120 -13.37 27.89 -3.41
CA VAL A 120 -12.15 28.37 -4.07
C VAL A 120 -11.97 27.72 -5.44
N HIS A 121 -12.24 26.41 -5.56
CA HIS A 121 -12.14 25.72 -6.85
C HIS A 121 -13.15 26.24 -7.87
N LYS A 122 -14.42 26.43 -7.48
CA LYS A 122 -15.46 26.96 -8.37
C LYS A 122 -15.13 28.37 -8.86
N LEU A 123 -14.64 29.23 -7.97
CA LEU A 123 -14.22 30.58 -8.34
C LEU A 123 -13.03 30.54 -9.29
N PHE A 124 -12.05 29.67 -9.03
CA PHE A 124 -10.91 29.47 -9.93
C PHE A 124 -11.35 28.99 -11.32
N ASP A 125 -12.29 28.05 -11.39
CA ASP A 125 -12.83 27.55 -12.66
C ASP A 125 -13.57 28.63 -13.44
N ALA A 126 -14.33 29.50 -12.76
CA ALA A 126 -14.98 30.65 -13.39
C ALA A 126 -13.94 31.62 -13.99
N ILE A 127 -12.87 31.92 -13.25
CA ILE A 127 -11.78 32.79 -13.74
C ILE A 127 -11.02 32.10 -14.89
N ARG A 128 -10.79 30.79 -14.83
CA ARG A 128 -10.19 30.03 -15.92
C ARG A 128 -11.00 30.13 -17.20
N GLN A 129 -12.33 29.94 -17.13
CA GLN A 129 -13.22 30.10 -18.28
C GLN A 129 -13.20 31.53 -18.83
N PHE A 130 -13.19 32.52 -17.95
CA PHE A 130 -13.04 33.93 -18.32
C PHE A 130 -11.73 34.19 -19.08
N MET A 131 -10.62 33.55 -18.69
CA MET A 131 -9.33 33.68 -19.39
C MET A 131 -9.31 32.92 -20.73
N ALA A 132 -9.94 31.74 -20.81
CA ALA A 132 -9.92 30.88 -22.00
C ALA A 132 -10.70 31.47 -23.20
N ASN A 133 -11.80 32.19 -22.95
CA ASN A 133 -12.66 32.74 -24.01
C ASN A 133 -12.08 33.97 -24.74
N ARG A 134 -10.82 34.34 -24.50
CA ARG A 134 -10.25 35.65 -24.88
C ARG A 134 -9.50 35.72 -26.20
N ASN A 135 -9.42 34.64 -26.99
CA ASN A 135 -8.94 34.73 -28.37
C ASN A 135 -9.87 35.58 -29.29
N GLN A 136 -11.01 36.09 -28.80
CA GLN A 136 -12.04 36.75 -29.62
C GLN A 136 -12.46 38.16 -29.19
N LEU A 137 -12.00 38.71 -28.05
CA LEU A 137 -12.48 40.01 -27.56
C LEU A 137 -11.47 41.14 -27.84
N PRO A 138 -11.89 42.27 -28.44
CA PRO A 138 -11.04 43.44 -28.58
C PRO A 138 -10.62 43.96 -27.20
N ALA A 139 -9.34 44.27 -27.02
CA ALA A 139 -8.75 44.77 -25.76
C ALA A 139 -9.30 46.14 -25.31
N ASP A 140 -10.33 46.66 -25.97
CA ASP A 140 -10.90 47.99 -25.77
C ASP A 140 -12.41 47.93 -25.46
N ASP A 141 -12.86 46.77 -24.99
CA ASP A 141 -14.24 46.50 -24.65
C ASP A 141 -14.53 46.94 -23.20
N ALA A 142 -15.45 47.89 -23.04
CA ALA A 142 -15.89 48.35 -21.72
C ALA A 142 -16.49 47.20 -20.89
N ASP A 143 -17.08 46.21 -21.56
CA ASP A 143 -17.64 45.03 -20.91
C ASP A 143 -16.54 44.16 -20.29
N PHE A 144 -15.34 44.19 -20.88
CA PHE A 144 -14.20 43.43 -20.39
C PHE A 144 -13.49 44.08 -19.20
N GLU A 145 -13.38 45.41 -19.19
CA GLU A 145 -12.96 46.14 -17.98
C GLU A 145 -13.95 45.85 -16.86
N LEU A 146 -15.26 45.96 -17.13
CA LEU A 146 -16.31 45.70 -16.14
C LEU A 146 -16.21 44.27 -15.59
N ALA A 147 -16.12 43.26 -16.46
CA ALA A 147 -15.99 41.86 -16.03
C ALA A 147 -14.69 41.60 -15.25
N SER A 148 -13.59 42.27 -15.61
CA SER A 148 -12.33 42.19 -14.86
C SER A 148 -12.47 42.83 -13.47
N MET A 149 -13.18 43.95 -13.36
CA MET A 149 -13.48 44.59 -12.07
C MET A 149 -14.36 43.69 -11.19
N ASP A 150 -15.40 43.09 -11.76
CA ASP A 150 -16.29 42.16 -11.04
C ASP A 150 -15.50 40.99 -10.46
N ILE A 151 -14.62 40.36 -11.24
CA ILE A 151 -13.75 39.28 -10.76
C ILE A 151 -12.85 39.77 -9.63
N THR A 152 -12.28 40.96 -9.75
CA THR A 152 -11.40 41.51 -8.72
C THR A 152 -12.14 41.77 -7.41
N ASP A 153 -13.38 42.27 -7.50
CA ASP A 153 -14.24 42.51 -6.34
C ASP A 153 -14.66 41.19 -5.69
N THR A 154 -15.08 40.19 -6.48
CA THR A 154 -15.40 38.85 -5.99
C THR A 154 -14.23 38.20 -5.26
N VAL A 155 -13.02 38.28 -5.79
CA VAL A 155 -11.84 37.63 -5.18
C VAL A 155 -11.32 38.37 -3.95
N LEU A 156 -11.33 39.71 -3.96
CA LEU A 156 -10.63 40.52 -2.95
C LEU A 156 -11.55 41.12 -1.89
N SER A 157 -12.83 41.33 -2.17
CA SER A 157 -13.71 42.18 -1.38
C SER A 157 -15.11 41.62 -1.12
N ASP A 158 -15.56 40.64 -1.91
CA ASP A 158 -16.89 40.06 -1.75
C ASP A 158 -17.02 39.30 -0.41
N PRO A 159 -17.92 39.75 0.49
CA PRO A 159 -18.14 39.09 1.77
C PRO A 159 -18.79 37.70 1.63
N GLN A 160 -19.39 37.37 0.48
CA GLN A 160 -19.94 36.05 0.19
C GLN A 160 -18.86 35.06 -0.26
N PHE A 161 -17.75 35.54 -0.84
CA PHE A 161 -16.62 34.73 -1.29
C PHE A 161 -15.28 35.26 -0.77
N PRO A 162 -15.06 35.32 0.56
CA PRO A 162 -13.90 35.98 1.13
C PRO A 162 -12.63 35.11 1.00
N VAL A 163 -12.04 35.01 -0.19
CA VAL A 163 -10.92 34.08 -0.51
C VAL A 163 -9.80 34.17 0.52
N ASN A 164 -9.35 35.37 0.90
CA ASN A 164 -8.31 35.50 1.91
C ASN A 164 -8.75 34.95 3.28
N SER A 165 -9.98 35.22 3.71
CA SER A 165 -10.52 34.70 4.97
C SER A 165 -10.69 33.18 4.92
N THR A 166 -11.07 32.63 3.77
CA THR A 166 -11.12 31.18 3.53
C THR A 166 -9.73 30.57 3.67
N LEU A 167 -8.69 31.16 3.10
CA LEU A 167 -7.31 30.69 3.28
C LEU A 167 -6.83 30.81 4.73
N ASP A 168 -7.23 31.87 5.44
CA ASP A 168 -6.93 32.02 6.88
C ASP A 168 -7.66 30.98 7.75
N GLU A 169 -8.88 30.59 7.35
CA GLU A 169 -9.65 29.53 7.99
C GLU A 169 -9.04 28.14 7.74
N ILE A 170 -8.59 27.87 6.51
CA ILE A 170 -7.81 26.67 6.18
C ILE A 170 -6.57 26.60 7.08
N ASP A 171 -5.74 27.65 7.17
CA ASP A 171 -4.56 27.70 8.07
C ASP A 171 -4.93 27.40 9.53
N ARG A 172 -6.04 27.97 10.00
CA ARG A 172 -6.55 27.79 11.36
C ARG A 172 -6.88 26.32 11.63
N ILE A 173 -7.59 25.66 10.73
CA ILE A 173 -7.97 24.26 10.87
C ILE A 173 -6.73 23.36 10.78
N MET A 174 -5.87 23.60 9.79
CA MET A 174 -4.65 22.80 9.57
C MET A 174 -3.71 22.83 10.78
N ILE A 175 -3.35 24.03 11.22
CA ILE A 175 -2.30 24.24 12.22
C ILE A 175 -2.90 24.27 13.62
N ARG A 176 -3.84 25.19 13.88
CA ARG A 176 -4.31 25.46 15.26
C ARG A 176 -5.20 24.36 15.80
N GLN A 177 -5.99 23.72 14.95
CA GLN A 177 -6.85 22.61 15.35
C GLN A 177 -6.17 21.23 15.20
N GLY A 178 -4.93 21.20 14.72
CA GLY A 178 -4.09 19.99 14.65
C GLY A 178 -4.62 18.93 13.68
N MET A 179 -5.16 19.34 12.53
CA MET A 179 -5.86 18.46 11.58
C MET A 179 -5.06 17.20 11.22
N TYR A 180 -3.79 17.36 10.83
CA TYR A 180 -2.95 16.22 10.41
C TYR A 180 -2.73 15.19 11.52
N TYR A 181 -2.59 15.61 12.78
CA TYR A 181 -2.46 14.67 13.90
C TYR A 181 -3.72 13.85 14.11
N LYS A 182 -4.90 14.48 14.00
CA LYS A 182 -6.18 13.77 14.14
C LYS A 182 -6.41 12.82 12.97
N ALA A 183 -6.19 13.29 11.74
CA ALA A 183 -6.31 12.48 10.53
C ALA A 183 -5.38 11.25 10.57
N GLN A 184 -4.16 11.39 11.08
CA GLN A 184 -3.23 10.26 11.27
C GLN A 184 -3.82 9.19 12.22
N LEU A 185 -4.42 9.61 13.34
CA LEU A 185 -5.02 8.69 14.32
C LEU A 185 -6.25 7.98 13.75
N GLU A 186 -7.11 8.70 13.04
CA GLU A 186 -8.30 8.13 12.39
C GLU A 186 -7.93 7.19 11.24
N ALA A 187 -6.95 7.54 10.42
CA ALA A 187 -6.52 6.72 9.29
C ALA A 187 -5.99 5.34 9.73
N LYS A 188 -5.34 5.27 10.91
CA LYS A 188 -4.85 3.99 11.46
C LYS A 188 -5.97 3.00 11.77
N SER A 189 -7.14 3.46 12.21
CA SER A 189 -8.26 2.59 12.59
C SER A 189 -9.15 2.20 11.40
N THR A 190 -8.90 2.75 10.22
CA THR A 190 -9.81 2.72 9.07
C THR A 190 -9.18 2.15 7.79
N ILE A 191 -8.01 1.52 7.90
CA ILE A 191 -7.32 0.81 6.81
C ILE A 191 -8.28 -0.07 5.99
N CYS A 192 -9.17 -0.82 6.67
CA CYS A 192 -10.15 -1.71 6.03
C CYS A 192 -11.19 -0.97 5.17
N SER A 193 -11.54 0.25 5.55
CA SER A 193 -12.59 1.04 4.90
C SER A 193 -12.04 1.81 3.71
N PHE A 194 -10.80 2.29 3.81
CA PHE A 194 -10.21 3.20 2.82
C PHE A 194 -9.28 2.53 1.81
N GLY A 195 -8.65 1.43 2.21
CA GLY A 195 -7.67 0.79 1.35
C GLY A 195 -6.36 1.59 1.19
N LEU A 196 -6.09 2.57 2.05
CA LEU A 196 -4.90 3.43 2.02
C LEU A 196 -4.10 3.28 3.31
N SER A 197 -2.78 3.51 3.24
CA SER A 197 -1.97 3.72 4.43
C SER A 197 -2.26 5.08 5.07
N ALA A 198 -1.97 5.24 6.36
CA ALA A 198 -2.17 6.52 7.04
C ALA A 198 -1.35 7.65 6.39
N GLN A 199 -0.12 7.35 5.97
CA GLN A 199 0.73 8.32 5.28
C GLN A 199 0.15 8.73 3.91
N GLN A 200 -0.47 7.80 3.16
CA GLN A 200 -1.15 8.15 1.91
C GLN A 200 -2.35 9.08 2.14
N VAL A 201 -3.14 8.86 3.19
CA VAL A 201 -4.26 9.75 3.54
C VAL A 201 -3.77 11.17 3.81
N LEU A 202 -2.71 11.31 4.62
CA LEU A 202 -2.10 12.61 4.91
C LEU A 202 -1.58 13.31 3.64
N TYR A 203 -0.97 12.55 2.74
CA TYR A 203 -0.49 13.10 1.47
C TYR A 203 -1.63 13.54 0.54
N GLN A 204 -2.75 12.80 0.50
CA GLN A 204 -3.93 13.23 -0.25
C GLN A 204 -4.52 14.53 0.31
N LEU A 205 -4.65 14.63 1.64
CA LEU A 205 -5.09 15.86 2.30
C LEU A 205 -4.18 17.03 1.95
N TYR A 206 -2.87 16.83 2.06
CA TYR A 206 -1.88 17.83 1.71
C TYR A 206 -2.00 18.34 0.27
N ASN A 207 -2.11 17.43 -0.71
CA ASN A 207 -2.25 17.81 -2.11
C ASN A 207 -3.53 18.60 -2.36
N ALA A 208 -4.66 18.15 -1.82
CA ALA A 208 -5.94 18.83 -1.97
C ALA A 208 -5.87 20.27 -1.46
N ILE A 209 -5.43 20.44 -0.21
CA ILE A 209 -5.33 21.74 0.46
C ILE A 209 -4.32 22.64 -0.26
N SER A 210 -3.14 22.12 -0.57
CA SER A 210 -2.08 22.91 -1.20
C SER A 210 -2.46 23.40 -2.60
N ILE A 211 -3.18 22.59 -3.39
CA ILE A 211 -3.71 23.02 -4.69
C ILE A 211 -4.76 24.10 -4.51
N THR A 212 -5.68 23.94 -3.57
CA THR A 212 -6.69 24.97 -3.24
C THR A 212 -6.04 26.28 -2.83
N GLU A 213 -5.06 26.23 -1.91
CA GLU A 213 -4.36 27.43 -1.45
C GLU A 213 -3.64 28.14 -2.60
N LEU A 214 -2.98 27.37 -3.48
CA LEU A 214 -2.31 27.91 -4.66
C LEU A 214 -3.29 28.58 -5.63
N LYS A 215 -4.45 27.96 -5.86
CA LYS A 215 -5.53 28.57 -6.68
C LYS A 215 -5.99 29.89 -6.06
N GLY A 216 -6.38 29.88 -4.78
CA GLY A 216 -6.80 31.08 -4.05
C GLY A 216 -5.77 32.20 -4.12
N TYR A 217 -4.52 31.88 -3.80
CA TYR A 217 -3.40 32.82 -3.88
C TYR A 217 -3.21 33.39 -5.29
N SER A 218 -3.26 32.52 -6.31
CA SER A 218 -3.06 32.94 -7.69
C SER A 218 -4.14 33.91 -8.19
N MET A 219 -5.41 33.68 -7.81
CA MET A 219 -6.51 34.57 -8.14
C MET A 219 -6.30 35.96 -7.51
N MET A 220 -5.85 36.01 -6.26
CA MET A 220 -5.60 37.29 -5.58
C MET A 220 -4.49 38.10 -6.26
N GLN A 221 -3.38 37.44 -6.61
CA GLN A 221 -2.28 38.09 -7.36
C GLN A 221 -2.74 38.60 -8.72
N PHE A 222 -3.50 37.79 -9.45
CA PHE A 222 -4.08 38.18 -10.73
C PHE A 222 -5.00 39.40 -10.58
N SER A 223 -5.87 39.42 -9.57
CA SER A 223 -6.79 40.53 -9.30
C SER A 223 -6.05 41.86 -9.02
N TRP A 224 -5.00 41.85 -8.19
CA TRP A 224 -4.21 43.07 -7.97
C TRP A 224 -3.47 43.54 -9.22
N MET A 225 -2.96 42.62 -10.03
CA MET A 225 -2.34 42.95 -11.32
C MET A 225 -3.34 43.58 -12.30
N LEU A 226 -4.58 43.08 -12.35
CA LEU A 226 -5.66 43.68 -13.13
C LEU A 226 -5.97 45.10 -12.64
N LEU A 227 -6.23 45.28 -11.34
CA LEU A 227 -6.55 46.59 -10.76
C LEU A 227 -5.43 47.62 -11.03
N LYS A 228 -4.17 47.21 -10.94
CA LYS A 228 -3.02 48.06 -11.30
C LYS A 228 -3.02 48.41 -12.79
N THR A 229 -3.23 47.43 -13.66
CA THR A 229 -3.24 47.64 -15.13
C THR A 229 -4.34 48.62 -15.55
N TYR A 230 -5.51 48.55 -14.92
CA TYR A 230 -6.62 49.49 -15.14
C TYR A 230 -6.46 50.85 -14.43
N GLY A 231 -5.37 51.05 -13.67
CA GLY A 231 -5.09 52.31 -12.99
C GLY A 231 -5.97 52.59 -11.76
N LYS A 232 -6.53 51.55 -11.13
CA LYS A 232 -7.35 51.67 -9.90
C LYS A 232 -6.50 51.75 -8.62
N GLY A 233 -5.18 51.68 -8.72
CA GLY A 233 -4.24 51.73 -7.59
C GLY A 233 -2.93 50.99 -7.88
N ASN A 234 -1.96 51.03 -6.96
CA ASN A 234 -0.64 50.40 -7.17
C ASN A 234 -0.58 48.95 -6.66
N PHE A 235 -1.32 48.58 -5.61
CA PHE A 235 -1.50 47.22 -5.06
C PHE A 235 -0.24 46.36 -4.81
N THR A 236 0.95 46.92 -4.99
CA THR A 236 2.23 46.19 -4.94
C THR A 236 2.60 45.84 -3.51
N THR A 237 2.19 46.65 -2.54
CA THR A 237 2.41 46.40 -1.11
C THR A 237 1.53 45.25 -0.63
N GLU A 238 0.27 45.27 -1.03
CA GLU A 238 -0.75 44.26 -0.73
C GLU A 238 -0.35 42.91 -1.31
N ALA A 239 0.05 42.89 -2.58
CA ALA A 239 0.56 41.71 -3.26
C ALA A 239 1.80 41.11 -2.57
N LYS A 240 2.79 41.95 -2.22
CA LYS A 240 4.00 41.51 -1.49
C LYS A 240 3.69 41.01 -0.09
N LEU A 241 2.74 41.63 0.61
CA LEU A 241 2.31 41.17 1.92
C LEU A 241 1.63 39.81 1.83
N MET A 242 0.79 39.61 0.80
CA MET A 242 0.10 38.34 0.58
C MET A 242 1.06 37.23 0.19
N ARG A 243 2.05 37.53 -0.64
CA ARG A 243 3.15 36.63 -0.98
C ARG A 243 3.82 36.07 0.27
N ARG A 244 4.25 36.96 1.17
CA ARG A 244 4.88 36.57 2.45
C ARG A 244 3.97 35.72 3.31
N ARG A 245 2.69 36.10 3.44
CA ARG A 245 1.71 35.31 4.20
C ARG A 245 1.53 33.91 3.63
N PHE A 246 1.45 33.78 2.32
CA PHE A 246 1.31 32.49 1.64
C PHE A 246 2.55 31.60 1.86
N GLU A 247 3.76 32.15 1.73
CA GLU A 247 5.02 31.44 2.01
C GLU A 247 5.10 31.00 3.48
N ASP A 248 4.78 31.90 4.42
CA ASP A 248 4.80 31.61 5.86
C ASP A 248 3.79 30.52 6.25
N ARG A 249 2.59 30.51 5.65
CA ARG A 249 1.60 29.44 5.84
C ARG A 249 2.09 28.12 5.27
N THR A 250 2.56 28.15 4.01
CA THR A 250 3.08 26.98 3.30
C THR A 250 4.20 26.30 4.09
N ASN A 251 5.19 27.07 4.56
CA ASN A 251 6.30 26.52 5.34
C ASN A 251 5.81 25.87 6.65
N ARG A 252 4.93 26.55 7.40
CA ARG A 252 4.38 26.00 8.64
C ARG A 252 3.62 24.69 8.39
N THR A 253 2.82 24.64 7.33
CA THR A 253 2.03 23.47 6.92
C THR A 253 2.92 22.30 6.50
N GLN A 254 3.93 22.54 5.64
CA GLN A 254 4.87 21.50 5.21
C GLN A 254 5.73 20.98 6.36
N SER A 255 6.24 21.88 7.21
CA SER A 255 6.96 21.51 8.45
C SER A 255 6.13 20.63 9.38
N LEU A 256 4.85 20.97 9.55
CA LEU A 256 3.93 20.16 10.34
C LEU A 256 3.70 18.79 9.69
N LEU A 257 3.38 18.76 8.40
CA LEU A 257 3.13 17.53 7.67
C LEU A 257 4.32 16.58 7.73
N GLN A 258 5.54 17.04 7.45
CA GLN A 258 6.76 16.23 7.53
C GLN A 258 6.89 15.56 8.92
N ARG A 259 6.67 16.32 10.00
CA ARG A 259 6.70 15.78 11.37
C ARG A 259 5.63 14.73 11.60
N VAL A 260 4.42 14.93 11.10
CA VAL A 260 3.33 13.95 11.24
C VAL A 260 3.62 12.69 10.40
N MET A 261 4.15 12.85 9.18
CA MET A 261 4.44 11.75 8.27
C MET A 261 5.54 10.82 8.76
N THR A 262 6.51 11.31 9.55
CA THR A 262 7.54 10.45 10.19
C THR A 262 6.93 9.49 11.21
N GLN A 263 5.75 9.80 11.76
CA GLN A 263 5.04 8.97 12.74
C GLN A 263 3.87 8.19 12.12
N ALA A 264 3.45 8.57 10.91
CA ALA A 264 2.32 7.96 10.23
C ALA A 264 2.69 6.58 9.68
N SER A 265 1.83 5.59 9.89
CA SER A 265 2.06 4.25 9.34
C SER A 265 1.96 4.25 7.82
N ARG A 266 2.94 3.63 7.17
CA ARG A 266 2.94 3.30 5.73
C ARG A 266 2.35 1.93 5.43
N GLU A 267 1.98 1.19 6.47
CA GLU A 267 1.47 -0.17 6.37
C GLU A 267 0.09 -0.20 5.69
N TYR A 268 -0.08 -1.18 4.81
CA TYR A 268 -1.36 -1.57 4.26
C TYR A 268 -1.48 -3.09 4.23
N TRP A 269 -2.63 -3.61 4.67
CA TRP A 269 -2.97 -5.03 4.65
C TRP A 269 -4.46 -5.21 4.41
N ARG A 270 -4.85 -6.40 3.95
CA ARG A 270 -6.25 -6.68 3.56
C ARG A 270 -7.04 -7.27 4.72
N CYS A 271 -8.18 -6.66 5.01
CA CYS A 271 -9.11 -7.16 6.03
C CYS A 271 -9.90 -8.36 5.55
N ASP A 272 -10.42 -9.16 6.48
CA ASP A 272 -11.20 -10.34 6.12
C ASP A 272 -12.48 -9.95 5.36
N PRO A 273 -12.88 -10.77 4.36
CA PRO A 273 -14.23 -10.69 3.83
C PRO A 273 -15.25 -11.05 4.92
N ASP A 274 -16.53 -10.93 4.62
CA ASP A 274 -17.55 -11.44 5.54
C ASP A 274 -17.44 -12.97 5.67
N HIS A 275 -17.73 -13.53 6.85
CA HIS A 275 -17.51 -14.94 7.16
C HIS A 275 -18.07 -15.91 6.09
N SER A 276 -19.26 -15.64 5.57
CA SER A 276 -19.90 -16.46 4.53
C SER A 276 -19.28 -16.35 3.13
N LYS A 277 -18.37 -15.40 2.92
CA LYS A 277 -17.73 -15.11 1.63
C LYS A 277 -16.31 -15.68 1.50
N HIS A 278 -15.81 -16.39 2.52
CA HIS A 278 -14.52 -17.05 2.38
C HIS A 278 -14.58 -18.15 1.31
N LYS A 279 -13.61 -18.13 0.38
CA LYS A 279 -13.50 -19.09 -0.72
C LYS A 279 -12.05 -19.47 -0.96
N GLU A 280 -11.77 -20.78 -0.94
CA GLU A 280 -10.42 -21.29 -1.19
C GLU A 280 -9.99 -20.95 -2.62
N GLY A 281 -8.75 -20.48 -2.78
CA GLY A 281 -8.19 -20.00 -4.05
C GLY A 281 -8.52 -18.54 -4.37
N GLU A 282 -9.47 -17.91 -3.67
CA GLU A 282 -9.80 -16.49 -3.84
C GLU A 282 -9.42 -15.66 -2.61
N THR A 283 -9.92 -16.04 -1.43
CA THR A 283 -9.68 -15.28 -0.19
C THR A 283 -8.70 -15.97 0.74
N TYR A 284 -8.51 -17.28 0.62
CA TYR A 284 -7.48 -18.01 1.36
C TYR A 284 -6.95 -19.20 0.55
N VAL A 285 -5.75 -19.68 0.89
CA VAL A 285 -5.25 -20.98 0.48
C VAL A 285 -4.68 -21.73 1.69
N GLN A 286 -4.71 -23.05 1.64
CA GLN A 286 -4.30 -23.88 2.78
C GLN A 286 -3.29 -24.96 2.37
N LEU A 287 -2.46 -25.34 3.34
CA LEU A 287 -1.74 -26.60 3.30
C LEU A 287 -2.71 -27.74 3.59
N THR A 288 -2.51 -28.90 2.98
CA THR A 288 -3.36 -30.07 3.22
C THR A 288 -2.53 -31.23 3.73
N ARG A 289 -3.08 -31.94 4.72
CA ARG A 289 -2.51 -33.17 5.30
C ARG A 289 -1.11 -33.03 5.89
N LEU A 290 -0.73 -31.82 6.32
CA LEU A 290 0.44 -31.59 7.16
C LEU A 290 0.03 -31.77 8.63
N LEU A 291 0.59 -32.79 9.29
CA LEU A 291 0.33 -33.12 10.70
C LEU A 291 -1.16 -33.37 11.00
N GLN A 292 -1.82 -34.14 10.13
CA GLN A 292 -3.25 -34.43 10.29
C GLN A 292 -3.48 -35.57 11.29
N GLY A 293 -4.51 -35.47 12.13
CA GLY A 293 -4.93 -36.54 13.03
C GLY A 293 -5.12 -37.88 12.31
N TYR A 294 -4.54 -38.95 12.86
CA TYR A 294 -4.49 -40.28 12.27
C TYR A 294 -4.56 -41.35 13.35
N VAL A 295 -5.48 -42.30 13.21
CA VAL A 295 -5.62 -43.43 14.14
C VAL A 295 -4.84 -44.62 13.59
N GLU A 296 -3.95 -45.22 14.37
CA GLU A 296 -3.21 -46.43 13.98
C GLU A 296 -3.06 -47.41 15.12
N ASN A 297 -3.04 -48.71 14.84
CA ASN A 297 -2.79 -49.71 15.88
C ASN A 297 -1.30 -49.84 16.16
N GLU A 298 -0.93 -50.04 17.42
CA GLU A 298 0.44 -50.33 17.82
C GLU A 298 1.11 -51.42 16.97
N VAL A 299 0.37 -52.51 16.69
CA VAL A 299 0.88 -53.66 15.95
C VAL A 299 1.35 -53.29 14.55
N ASP A 300 0.86 -52.18 13.99
CA ASP A 300 1.13 -51.72 12.63
C ASP A 300 2.25 -50.67 12.56
N MET A 301 2.75 -50.20 13.71
CA MET A 301 3.75 -49.14 13.83
C MET A 301 5.19 -49.63 14.08
N ASN A 302 5.41 -50.96 14.09
CA ASN A 302 6.72 -51.57 14.30
C ASN A 302 6.93 -52.79 13.40
N THR A 303 8.15 -53.03 12.93
CA THR A 303 8.46 -54.13 11.99
C THR A 303 8.27 -55.52 12.58
N ASP A 304 8.29 -55.65 13.91
CA ASP A 304 8.20 -56.94 14.60
C ASP A 304 6.74 -57.45 14.69
N ASN A 305 5.78 -56.64 14.24
CA ASN A 305 4.36 -56.90 14.39
C ASN A 305 3.99 -57.18 15.85
N THR A 306 4.48 -56.43 16.84
CA THR A 306 4.20 -56.67 18.26
C THR A 306 3.45 -55.53 18.92
N CYS A 307 2.91 -55.77 20.12
CA CYS A 307 2.26 -54.75 20.95
C CYS A 307 2.92 -54.69 22.32
N LYS A 308 4.26 -54.56 22.31
CA LYS A 308 5.09 -54.63 23.53
C LYS A 308 5.20 -53.30 24.25
N GLU A 309 4.94 -52.22 23.54
CA GLU A 309 5.09 -50.85 23.98
C GLU A 309 3.71 -50.26 24.28
N ASN A 310 3.59 -48.94 24.24
CA ASN A 310 2.32 -48.23 24.33
C ASN A 310 2.33 -47.06 23.34
N CYS A 311 1.19 -46.40 23.15
CA CYS A 311 1.10 -45.29 22.19
C CYS A 311 2.12 -44.17 22.41
N ALA A 312 2.48 -43.88 23.67
CA ALA A 312 3.46 -42.83 23.99
C ALA A 312 4.90 -43.19 23.61
N TYR A 313 5.20 -44.47 23.36
CA TYR A 313 6.47 -44.89 22.77
C TYR A 313 6.63 -44.35 21.34
N TYR A 314 5.54 -44.32 20.57
CA TYR A 314 5.51 -43.98 19.15
C TYR A 314 5.47 -42.47 18.88
N ASN A 315 6.14 -41.66 19.71
CA ASN A 315 6.02 -40.21 19.66
C ASN A 315 6.88 -39.52 18.58
N TRP A 316 7.90 -40.20 18.06
CA TRP A 316 8.94 -39.58 17.23
C TRP A 316 9.14 -40.28 15.89
N GLY A 317 8.40 -39.83 14.88
CA GLY A 317 8.72 -40.11 13.48
C GLY A 317 8.58 -41.57 13.05
N VAL A 318 7.61 -42.29 13.61
CA VAL A 318 7.36 -43.71 13.32
C VAL A 318 6.61 -43.88 12.00
N ARG A 319 6.61 -45.07 11.41
CA ARG A 319 5.89 -45.35 10.15
C ARG A 319 4.88 -46.46 10.36
N GLN A 320 3.84 -46.44 9.55
CA GLN A 320 2.98 -47.61 9.40
C GLN A 320 3.74 -48.64 8.55
N GLU A 321 4.28 -49.68 9.19
CA GLU A 321 5.13 -50.68 8.55
C GLU A 321 4.30 -51.75 7.83
N GLN A 322 3.11 -52.08 8.37
CA GLN A 322 2.22 -53.08 7.79
C GLN A 322 0.73 -52.78 8.04
N CYS A 323 -0.10 -53.75 7.71
CA CYS A 323 -1.50 -53.79 8.09
C CYS A 323 -1.86 -55.20 8.57
N TYR A 324 -1.85 -55.41 9.88
CA TYR A 324 -2.05 -56.70 10.51
C TYR A 324 -3.47 -57.19 10.26
N LYS A 325 -3.57 -58.36 9.59
CA LYS A 325 -4.84 -59.05 9.28
C LYS A 325 -5.90 -58.16 8.61
N ASP A 326 -5.47 -57.18 7.82
CA ASP A 326 -6.37 -56.24 7.14
C ASP A 326 -7.41 -55.61 8.09
N LEU A 327 -7.02 -55.30 9.33
CA LEU A 327 -7.86 -54.64 10.34
C LEU A 327 -8.16 -53.17 9.93
N TYR A 328 -8.27 -52.23 10.87
CA TYR A 328 -8.68 -50.87 10.55
C TYR A 328 -7.74 -50.16 9.56
N CYS A 329 -6.44 -50.48 9.59
CA CYS A 329 -5.42 -50.03 8.64
C CYS A 329 -5.80 -50.25 7.15
N SER A 330 -6.62 -51.27 6.82
CA SER A 330 -7.08 -51.54 5.44
C SER A 330 -8.28 -50.67 5.04
N LYS A 331 -8.99 -50.11 6.02
CA LYS A 331 -10.22 -49.31 5.86
C LYS A 331 -9.95 -47.81 5.74
N GLN A 332 -8.70 -47.39 5.87
CA GLN A 332 -8.28 -46.00 5.74
C GLN A 332 -7.06 -45.86 4.82
N PRO A 333 -6.83 -44.68 4.21
CA PRO A 333 -5.61 -44.44 3.47
C PRO A 333 -4.39 -44.46 4.40
N LYS A 334 -3.38 -45.28 4.07
CA LYS A 334 -2.09 -45.32 4.78
C LYS A 334 -1.49 -43.92 4.97
N CYS A 335 -0.90 -43.67 6.15
CA CYS A 335 -0.01 -42.52 6.32
C CYS A 335 1.27 -42.75 5.50
N ALA A 336 1.44 -42.02 4.39
CA ALA A 336 2.59 -42.25 3.49
C ALA A 336 3.92 -41.71 4.07
N GLY A 337 3.85 -40.84 5.07
CA GLY A 337 4.99 -40.24 5.74
C GLY A 337 5.28 -40.86 7.11
N LYS A 338 5.65 -39.99 8.05
CA LYS A 338 5.92 -40.36 9.44
C LYS A 338 4.79 -39.89 10.36
N MET A 339 4.61 -40.58 11.47
CA MET A 339 3.66 -40.27 12.52
C MET A 339 4.40 -39.74 13.75
N TYR A 340 3.80 -38.76 14.41
CA TYR A 340 4.35 -38.04 15.56
C TYR A 340 3.29 -37.87 16.64
N SER A 341 3.73 -37.60 17.87
CA SER A 341 2.86 -37.22 18.98
C SER A 341 1.69 -38.19 19.21
N CYS A 342 1.98 -39.50 19.15
CA CYS A 342 1.02 -40.57 19.35
C CYS A 342 0.61 -40.68 20.81
N GLU A 343 -0.69 -40.81 21.05
CA GLU A 343 -1.24 -40.97 22.40
C GLU A 343 -2.34 -42.02 22.43
N TYR A 344 -2.49 -42.62 23.62
CA TYR A 344 -3.62 -43.48 23.91
C TYR A 344 -4.75 -42.62 24.48
N VAL A 345 -5.96 -42.84 23.99
CA VAL A 345 -7.15 -42.08 24.40
C VAL A 345 -8.16 -43.01 25.07
N ASP A 346 -8.62 -44.03 24.34
CA ASP A 346 -9.50 -45.09 24.84
C ASP A 346 -9.33 -46.37 24.01
N SER A 347 -9.83 -47.49 24.52
CA SER A 347 -9.71 -48.82 23.93
C SER A 347 -10.57 -48.96 22.68
N ASP A 348 -11.80 -48.44 22.76
CA ASP A 348 -12.85 -48.60 21.76
C ASP A 348 -13.29 -47.22 21.22
N MET A 349 -13.49 -47.16 19.90
CA MET A 349 -13.95 -45.94 19.24
C MET A 349 -14.80 -46.21 17.99
N TRP A 350 -15.64 -45.24 17.65
CA TRP A 350 -16.39 -45.15 16.41
C TRP A 350 -15.84 -44.01 15.57
N ILE A 351 -15.27 -44.37 14.43
CA ILE A 351 -14.66 -43.41 13.51
C ILE A 351 -15.63 -43.12 12.38
N CYS A 352 -15.91 -41.84 12.15
CA CYS A 352 -16.62 -41.39 10.96
C CYS A 352 -15.62 -40.94 9.88
N PRO A 353 -15.36 -41.73 8.84
CA PRO A 353 -14.47 -41.34 7.76
C PRO A 353 -15.07 -40.21 6.93
N ALA A 354 -14.20 -39.25 6.57
CA ALA A 354 -14.57 -38.15 5.69
C ALA A 354 -14.85 -38.62 4.25
N ALA A 355 -15.54 -37.78 3.49
CA ALA A 355 -15.80 -38.02 2.06
C ALA A 355 -14.50 -38.34 1.29
N SER A 356 -14.55 -39.22 0.30
CA SER A 356 -13.37 -39.60 -0.50
C SER A 356 -12.80 -38.42 -1.30
N SER A 357 -13.60 -37.41 -1.62
CA SER A 357 -13.17 -36.15 -2.24
C SER A 357 -12.57 -35.16 -1.25
N SER A 358 -12.73 -35.37 0.06
CA SER A 358 -12.24 -34.47 1.09
C SER A 358 -10.73 -34.61 1.30
N ASN A 359 -10.12 -33.51 1.76
CA ASN A 359 -8.76 -33.49 2.28
C ASN A 359 -8.68 -34.06 3.71
N ARG A 360 -9.81 -34.13 4.41
CA ARG A 360 -9.97 -34.72 5.75
C ARG A 360 -9.85 -36.25 5.70
N ARG A 361 -9.45 -36.87 6.80
CA ARG A 361 -9.52 -38.32 7.04
C ARG A 361 -10.79 -38.67 7.81
N TYR A 362 -11.15 -37.86 8.80
CA TYR A 362 -12.30 -38.09 9.67
C TYR A 362 -13.20 -36.86 9.74
N GLU A 363 -14.51 -37.06 9.89
CA GLU A 363 -15.43 -35.99 10.29
C GLU A 363 -15.44 -35.85 11.81
N PHE A 364 -15.49 -36.98 12.51
CA PHE A 364 -15.36 -37.08 13.96
C PHE A 364 -14.87 -38.48 14.39
N ILE A 365 -14.39 -38.58 15.62
CA ILE A 365 -14.09 -39.82 16.32
C ILE A 365 -14.81 -39.78 17.66
N GLU A 366 -15.60 -40.79 17.97
CA GLU A 366 -16.28 -40.95 19.25
C GLU A 366 -15.67 -42.10 20.03
N TYR A 367 -15.26 -41.87 21.27
CA TYR A 367 -14.67 -42.88 22.14
C TYR A 367 -15.74 -43.46 23.09
N GLU A 368 -15.52 -44.67 23.59
CA GLU A 368 -16.46 -45.37 24.48
C GLU A 368 -16.74 -44.61 25.79
N ASN A 369 -15.75 -43.91 26.34
CA ASN A 369 -15.94 -43.01 27.48
C ASN A 369 -16.83 -41.78 27.22
N GLY A 370 -17.39 -41.63 26.01
CA GLY A 370 -18.27 -40.53 25.60
C GLY A 370 -17.55 -39.29 25.07
N MET A 371 -16.21 -39.28 25.04
CA MET A 371 -15.44 -38.19 24.45
C MET A 371 -15.60 -38.20 22.93
N VAL A 372 -15.79 -37.03 22.34
CA VAL A 372 -15.86 -36.84 20.89
C VAL A 372 -14.77 -35.87 20.44
N MET A 373 -13.98 -36.28 19.46
CA MET A 373 -13.09 -35.42 18.69
C MET A 373 -13.76 -35.02 17.38
N GLY A 374 -13.81 -33.72 17.10
CA GLY A 374 -14.54 -33.18 15.95
C GLY A 374 -16.04 -33.00 16.24
N GLN A 375 -16.82 -32.73 15.19
CA GLN A 375 -18.25 -32.47 15.34
C GLN A 375 -19.07 -33.71 14.97
N LYS A 376 -19.67 -34.36 15.98
CA LYS A 376 -20.56 -35.51 15.76
C LYS A 376 -21.76 -35.08 14.91
N LYS A 377 -21.82 -35.62 13.70
CA LYS A 377 -22.88 -35.38 12.70
C LYS A 377 -23.25 -36.70 12.04
N HIS A 378 -24.23 -36.68 11.16
CA HIS A 378 -24.55 -37.85 10.35
C HIS A 378 -23.33 -38.29 9.52
N CYS A 379 -22.94 -39.56 9.66
CA CYS A 379 -21.77 -40.09 8.96
C CYS A 379 -22.14 -40.68 7.60
N THR A 380 -21.93 -39.93 6.53
CA THR A 380 -22.35 -40.32 5.16
C THR A 380 -21.74 -41.63 4.68
N ARG A 381 -20.51 -41.94 5.10
CA ARG A 381 -19.81 -43.17 4.70
C ARG A 381 -19.99 -44.33 5.68
N GLY A 382 -20.88 -44.17 6.67
CA GLY A 382 -21.03 -45.10 7.78
C GLY A 382 -19.90 -44.97 8.81
N THR A 383 -20.20 -45.33 10.05
CA THR A 383 -19.20 -45.37 11.13
C THR A 383 -18.49 -46.71 11.14
N THR A 384 -17.20 -46.71 11.47
CA THR A 384 -16.41 -47.94 11.67
C THR A 384 -16.10 -48.07 13.16
N LYS A 385 -16.58 -49.14 13.81
CA LYS A 385 -16.14 -49.48 15.16
C LYS A 385 -14.73 -50.08 15.10
N VAL A 386 -13.88 -49.63 16.00
CA VAL A 386 -12.48 -50.05 16.13
C VAL A 386 -12.21 -50.36 17.59
N ASP A 387 -11.81 -51.61 17.85
CA ASP A 387 -11.66 -52.16 19.20
C ASP A 387 -10.20 -52.56 19.44
N SER A 388 -9.61 -52.09 20.53
CA SER A 388 -8.32 -52.58 21.01
C SER A 388 -8.46 -54.01 21.53
N TRP A 389 -7.40 -54.80 21.42
CA TRP A 389 -7.51 -56.25 21.64
C TRP A 389 -6.29 -56.85 22.32
N TRP A 390 -6.48 -57.97 23.00
CA TRP A 390 -5.41 -58.69 23.66
C TRP A 390 -4.76 -59.71 22.73
N ARG A 391 -3.45 -59.58 22.52
CA ARG A 391 -2.64 -60.61 21.91
C ARG A 391 -2.05 -61.50 23.00
N TRP A 392 -2.59 -62.70 23.09
CA TRP A 392 -2.30 -63.63 24.19
C TRP A 392 -2.70 -62.99 25.54
N LEU A 393 -2.18 -63.47 26.68
CA LEU A 393 -2.58 -62.97 28.01
C LEU A 393 -1.81 -61.71 28.48
N PHE A 394 -0.83 -61.21 27.73
CA PHE A 394 0.13 -60.22 28.24
C PHE A 394 0.28 -58.93 27.42
N TRP A 395 -0.18 -58.90 26.16
CA TRP A 395 0.04 -57.75 25.27
C TRP A 395 -1.29 -57.16 24.83
N HIS A 396 -1.51 -55.89 25.13
CA HIS A 396 -2.71 -55.16 24.73
C HIS A 396 -2.40 -54.30 23.51
N CYS A 397 -2.97 -54.64 22.36
CA CYS A 397 -2.78 -53.91 21.11
C CYS A 397 -3.75 -52.73 21.02
N SER A 398 -3.31 -51.59 21.56
CA SER A 398 -4.10 -50.36 21.57
C SER A 398 -4.10 -49.64 20.23
N TYR A 399 -5.22 -49.00 19.90
CA TYR A 399 -5.26 -47.96 18.87
C TYR A 399 -4.78 -46.62 19.43
N CYS A 400 -3.89 -45.98 18.69
CA CYS A 400 -3.23 -44.74 19.04
C CYS A 400 -3.74 -43.61 18.15
N PHE A 401 -3.96 -42.43 18.73
CA PHE A 401 -4.20 -41.21 17.98
C PHE A 401 -2.86 -40.48 17.77
N CYS A 402 -2.45 -40.31 16.52
CA CYS A 402 -1.18 -39.72 16.11
C CYS A 402 -1.39 -38.53 15.17
N LEU A 403 -0.33 -37.78 14.89
CA LEU A 403 -0.27 -36.78 13.83
C LEU A 403 0.52 -37.34 12.65
N CYS A 404 -0.15 -37.51 11.50
CA CYS A 404 0.46 -37.98 10.27
C CYS A 404 1.03 -36.81 9.45
N ASP A 405 2.34 -36.83 9.20
CA ASP A 405 3.04 -35.94 8.28
C ASP A 405 3.00 -36.51 6.86
N ASP A 406 1.82 -36.50 6.25
CA ASP A 406 1.49 -37.27 5.03
C ASP A 406 2.30 -36.80 3.80
N SER A 407 2.94 -37.72 3.09
CA SER A 407 3.65 -37.48 1.84
C SER A 407 2.86 -37.86 0.59
N GLY A 408 1.58 -38.20 0.74
CA GLY A 408 0.75 -38.72 -0.34
C GLY A 408 0.27 -37.68 -1.36
N PRO A 409 -0.47 -38.13 -2.40
CA PRO A 409 -0.97 -37.28 -3.48
C PRO A 409 -1.96 -36.19 -3.06
N LYS A 410 -2.57 -36.31 -1.87
CA LYS A 410 -3.52 -35.33 -1.30
C LYS A 410 -2.86 -34.30 -0.38
N SER A 411 -1.54 -34.36 -0.20
CA SER A 411 -0.83 -33.42 0.64
C SER A 411 -0.21 -32.29 -0.16
N ASP A 412 -0.80 -31.10 -0.05
CA ASP A 412 -0.30 -29.89 -0.66
C ASP A 412 0.45 -29.12 0.40
N ARG A 413 1.76 -29.31 0.44
CA ARG A 413 2.63 -28.83 1.52
C ARG A 413 3.89 -28.15 0.98
N TYR A 414 3.77 -27.53 -0.18
CA TYR A 414 4.89 -26.99 -0.94
C TYR A 414 4.79 -25.46 -1.02
N ILE A 415 5.88 -24.77 -0.69
CA ILE A 415 5.99 -23.31 -0.79
C ILE A 415 7.03 -22.98 -1.84
N ASN A 416 6.73 -22.10 -2.78
CA ASN A 416 7.68 -21.67 -3.80
C ASN A 416 8.82 -20.84 -3.18
N MET A 417 10.05 -21.14 -3.59
CA MET A 417 11.27 -20.43 -3.17
C MET A 417 11.87 -19.57 -4.30
N ARG A 418 11.41 -19.74 -5.55
CA ARG A 418 11.81 -18.88 -6.67
C ARG A 418 11.34 -17.44 -6.47
N GLU A 419 12.06 -16.51 -7.04
CA GLU A 419 11.73 -15.08 -6.97
C GLU A 419 10.48 -14.72 -7.79
N SER A 420 9.75 -13.70 -7.31
CA SER A 420 8.71 -12.99 -8.06
C SER A 420 9.16 -11.53 -8.15
N VAL A 421 9.51 -11.09 -9.36
CA VAL A 421 10.17 -9.79 -9.60
C VAL A 421 9.39 -8.99 -10.65
N SER A 422 9.42 -7.67 -10.53
CA SER A 422 8.91 -6.77 -11.56
C SER A 422 9.90 -6.65 -12.73
N ASP A 423 9.40 -6.25 -13.90
CA ASP A 423 10.23 -5.95 -15.06
C ASP A 423 10.96 -4.60 -14.91
N VAL A 424 12.04 -4.65 -14.13
CA VAL A 424 12.87 -3.47 -13.82
C VAL A 424 13.52 -2.85 -15.05
N MET A 425 13.78 -3.64 -16.09
CA MET A 425 14.37 -3.14 -17.34
C MET A 425 13.39 -2.26 -18.13
N ASN A 426 12.08 -2.48 -17.94
CA ASN A 426 11.02 -1.64 -18.47
C ASN A 426 10.47 -0.65 -17.42
N ASN A 427 11.30 -0.27 -16.44
CA ASN A 427 10.98 0.74 -15.41
C ASN A 427 9.73 0.37 -14.59
N LYS A 428 9.48 -0.91 -14.35
CA LYS A 428 8.37 -1.37 -13.51
C LYS A 428 8.81 -1.69 -12.09
N VAL A 429 7.95 -1.35 -11.16
CA VAL A 429 8.13 -1.56 -9.71
C VAL A 429 7.00 -2.41 -9.16
N VAL A 430 7.20 -2.98 -7.97
CA VAL A 430 6.13 -3.71 -7.28
C VAL A 430 5.15 -2.72 -6.64
N THR A 431 3.85 -3.00 -6.82
CA THR A 431 2.73 -2.19 -6.29
C THR A 431 1.84 -2.97 -5.31
N GLY A 432 1.98 -4.29 -5.25
CA GLY A 432 1.20 -5.13 -4.34
C GLY A 432 1.62 -6.59 -4.31
N LEU A 433 1.04 -7.34 -3.37
CA LEU A 433 1.39 -8.74 -3.08
C LEU A 433 0.13 -9.62 -2.95
N ARG A 434 0.27 -10.91 -3.25
CA ARG A 434 -0.80 -11.90 -3.04
C ARG A 434 -0.25 -13.32 -2.92
N PHE A 435 -0.86 -14.15 -2.07
CA PHE A 435 -0.66 -15.60 -2.13
C PHE A 435 -1.59 -16.26 -3.15
N ILE A 436 -1.06 -17.17 -3.96
CA ILE A 436 -1.85 -18.06 -4.82
C ILE A 436 -1.38 -19.50 -4.69
N LYS A 437 -2.23 -20.45 -5.06
CA LYS A 437 -1.88 -21.89 -5.07
C LYS A 437 -2.05 -22.45 -6.48
N LYS A 438 -0.97 -22.95 -7.06
CA LYS A 438 -0.94 -23.54 -8.42
C LYS A 438 -0.10 -24.80 -8.39
N ASN A 439 -0.56 -25.87 -9.05
CA ASN A 439 0.15 -27.17 -9.06
C ASN A 439 0.54 -27.69 -7.66
N ARG A 440 -0.32 -27.47 -6.65
CA ARG A 440 -0.11 -27.85 -5.23
C ARG A 440 0.97 -27.05 -4.50
N ILE A 441 1.53 -26.00 -5.13
CA ILE A 441 2.55 -25.12 -4.57
C ILE A 441 1.92 -23.76 -4.27
N ILE A 442 2.21 -23.22 -3.10
CA ILE A 442 1.81 -21.85 -2.71
C ILE A 442 2.91 -20.88 -3.13
N PHE A 443 2.53 -19.85 -3.87
CA PHE A 443 3.40 -18.78 -4.35
C PHE A 443 3.03 -17.47 -3.68
N LEU A 444 4.03 -16.68 -3.28
CA LEU A 444 3.87 -15.25 -3.07
C LEU A 444 4.21 -14.54 -4.38
N ILE A 445 3.23 -13.88 -4.98
CA ILE A 445 3.39 -13.18 -6.26
C ILE A 445 3.27 -11.67 -6.08
N VAL A 446 3.90 -10.93 -6.99
CA VAL A 446 3.87 -9.47 -7.02
C VAL A 446 2.92 -8.95 -8.10
N GLN A 447 2.30 -7.80 -7.83
CA GLN A 447 1.76 -6.93 -8.87
C GLN A 447 2.83 -5.93 -9.28
N GLU A 448 2.97 -5.68 -10.58
CA GLU A 448 3.86 -4.67 -11.12
C GLU A 448 3.10 -3.56 -11.84
N GLY A 449 3.72 -2.39 -11.91
CA GLY A 449 3.27 -1.25 -12.72
C GLY A 449 4.45 -0.36 -13.12
N GLN A 450 4.33 0.34 -14.24
CA GLN A 450 5.34 1.26 -14.73
C GLN A 450 5.43 2.49 -13.82
N LEU A 451 6.65 2.78 -13.35
CA LEU A 451 6.94 3.94 -12.55
C LEU A 451 6.92 5.20 -13.42
N LEU A 452 6.22 6.22 -12.93
CA LEU A 452 6.11 7.56 -13.48
C LEU A 452 6.79 8.56 -12.53
N PRO A 453 7.03 9.81 -13.00
CA PRO A 453 7.57 10.86 -12.15
C PRO A 453 6.87 10.96 -10.78
N ARG A 454 7.66 11.27 -9.75
CA ARG A 454 7.22 11.50 -8.36
C ARG A 454 6.47 10.33 -7.72
N GLY A 455 6.86 9.12 -8.08
CA GLY A 455 6.31 7.90 -7.48
C GLY A 455 4.87 7.60 -7.91
N GLN A 456 4.39 8.22 -8.99
CA GLN A 456 3.13 7.82 -9.61
C GLN A 456 3.31 6.47 -10.34
N ILE A 457 2.20 5.75 -10.53
CA ILE A 457 2.17 4.50 -11.27
C ILE A 457 1.21 4.65 -12.45
N ASP A 458 1.63 4.18 -13.63
CA ASP A 458 0.74 4.08 -14.76
C ASP A 458 -0.27 2.94 -14.54
N ASN A 459 -1.51 3.31 -14.21
CA ASN A 459 -2.59 2.36 -13.93
C ASN A 459 -2.91 1.43 -15.12
N THR A 460 -2.61 1.84 -16.36
CA THR A 460 -2.86 1.01 -17.56
C THR A 460 -1.88 -0.15 -17.70
N THR A 461 -0.76 -0.09 -16.99
CA THR A 461 0.31 -1.10 -17.04
C THR A 461 0.25 -2.12 -15.90
N LEU A 462 -0.71 -1.96 -14.98
CA LEU A 462 -0.84 -2.81 -13.80
C LEU A 462 -1.15 -4.26 -14.19
N GLN A 463 -0.31 -5.18 -13.74
CA GLN A 463 -0.54 -6.61 -13.94
C GLN A 463 0.08 -7.46 -12.83
N TRP A 464 -0.50 -8.63 -12.58
CA TRP A 464 0.12 -9.63 -11.71
C TRP A 464 1.21 -10.37 -12.48
N VAL A 465 2.38 -10.51 -11.88
CA VAL A 465 3.48 -11.29 -12.45
C VAL A 465 3.13 -12.77 -12.28
N GLU A 466 2.75 -13.41 -13.39
CA GLU A 466 2.43 -14.83 -13.41
C GLU A 466 3.66 -15.67 -13.05
N PRO A 467 3.60 -16.52 -12.02
CA PRO A 467 4.74 -17.35 -11.66
C PRO A 467 4.94 -18.44 -12.70
N GLU A 468 6.21 -18.75 -12.98
CA GLU A 468 6.58 -19.92 -13.79
C GLU A 468 6.09 -21.18 -13.07
N ALA A 469 4.99 -21.74 -13.56
CA ALA A 469 4.36 -22.87 -12.92
C ALA A 469 5.14 -24.15 -13.24
N TYR A 470 5.71 -24.78 -12.23
CA TYR A 470 6.38 -26.07 -12.35
C TYR A 470 5.65 -27.16 -11.56
N ASN A 471 6.04 -28.40 -11.80
CA ASN A 471 5.59 -29.55 -11.03
C ASN A 471 6.77 -30.09 -10.22
N ILE A 472 6.56 -30.37 -8.93
CA ILE A 472 7.57 -30.89 -8.00
C ILE A 472 8.20 -32.23 -8.45
N LEU A 473 7.55 -32.97 -9.36
CA LEU A 473 8.06 -34.22 -9.92
C LEU A 473 8.88 -34.02 -11.20
N SER A 474 8.98 -32.79 -11.71
CA SER A 474 9.66 -32.52 -12.98
C SER A 474 11.17 -32.72 -12.81
N PRO A 475 11.87 -33.23 -13.86
CA PRO A 475 13.32 -33.24 -13.88
C PRO A 475 13.89 -31.83 -13.62
N TYR A 476 14.98 -31.74 -12.87
CA TYR A 476 15.70 -30.49 -12.52
C TYR A 476 15.05 -29.57 -11.47
N ILE A 477 13.83 -29.83 -11.03
CA ILE A 477 13.23 -29.13 -9.89
C ILE A 477 13.73 -29.75 -8.58
N ARG A 478 14.28 -28.93 -7.69
CA ARG A 478 14.94 -29.37 -6.45
C ARG A 478 14.28 -28.77 -5.21
N ALA A 479 13.95 -29.64 -4.26
CA ALA A 479 13.53 -29.21 -2.92
C ALA A 479 14.62 -28.36 -2.25
N LYS A 480 14.21 -27.38 -1.45
CA LYS A 480 15.03 -26.34 -0.79
C LYS A 480 15.71 -25.34 -1.74
N VAL A 481 15.57 -25.50 -3.06
CA VAL A 481 16.07 -24.56 -4.06
C VAL A 481 14.90 -23.90 -4.79
N ASP A 482 14.05 -24.71 -5.43
CA ASP A 482 12.89 -24.22 -6.16
C ASP A 482 11.67 -24.08 -5.26
N TYR A 483 11.50 -25.02 -4.33
CA TYR A 483 10.38 -25.07 -3.39
C TYR A 483 10.80 -25.65 -2.03
N ASN A 484 10.14 -25.23 -0.95
CA ASN A 484 10.25 -25.87 0.36
C ASN A 484 9.14 -26.90 0.57
N VAL A 485 9.44 -27.98 1.31
CA VAL A 485 8.46 -28.99 1.74
C VAL A 485 8.19 -28.79 3.22
N MET A 486 6.97 -28.36 3.55
CA MET A 486 6.52 -28.26 4.93
C MET A 486 6.41 -29.67 5.52
N ASN A 487 7.04 -29.89 6.67
CA ASN A 487 7.04 -31.17 7.39
C ASN A 487 7.16 -30.91 8.89
N TYR A 488 7.17 -31.95 9.72
CA TYR A 488 7.26 -31.79 11.17
C TYR A 488 8.42 -30.86 11.59
N GLU A 489 9.60 -30.96 10.99
CA GLU A 489 10.75 -30.15 11.39
C GLU A 489 10.77 -28.76 10.73
N ASN A 490 10.33 -28.66 9.47
CA ASN A 490 10.44 -27.46 8.64
C ASN A 490 9.06 -26.84 8.38
N ARG A 491 8.38 -26.42 9.46
CA ARG A 491 7.04 -25.82 9.41
C ARG A 491 6.97 -24.42 10.02
N ALA A 492 8.11 -23.81 10.30
CA ALA A 492 8.19 -22.46 10.84
C ALA A 492 8.30 -21.43 9.71
N MET A 493 7.61 -20.30 9.87
CA MET A 493 7.71 -19.13 9.02
C MET A 493 7.93 -17.89 9.88
N ASP A 494 8.93 -17.09 9.54
CA ASP A 494 9.24 -15.85 10.23
C ASP A 494 8.24 -14.75 9.85
N LEU A 495 7.81 -13.97 10.83
CA LEU A 495 6.87 -12.86 10.68
C LEU A 495 7.67 -11.55 10.70
N ASP A 496 8.37 -11.29 9.60
CA ASP A 496 9.27 -10.15 9.45
C ASP A 496 8.65 -9.04 8.58
N ASP A 497 8.96 -7.80 8.94
CA ASP A 497 8.71 -6.61 8.12
C ASP A 497 10.04 -6.07 7.59
N ILE A 498 10.15 -5.97 6.27
CA ILE A 498 11.33 -5.45 5.58
C ILE A 498 10.96 -4.09 5.01
N ILE A 499 11.38 -3.05 5.71
CA ILE A 499 11.07 -1.66 5.40
C ILE A 499 12.31 -1.01 4.79
N LEU A 500 12.18 -0.54 3.56
CA LEU A 500 13.20 0.21 2.84
C LEU A 500 13.07 1.69 3.18
N GLN A 501 14.22 2.37 3.25
CA GLN A 501 14.29 3.82 3.35
C GLN A 501 14.45 4.42 1.94
N PRO A 502 13.91 5.61 1.66
CA PRO A 502 14.25 6.35 0.45
C PRO A 502 15.77 6.44 0.24
N PRO A 503 16.28 6.34 -1.00
CA PRO A 503 15.56 6.34 -2.28
C PRO A 503 15.11 4.95 -2.80
N TYR A 504 15.10 3.90 -1.98
CA TYR A 504 14.87 2.52 -2.45
C TYR A 504 13.39 2.11 -2.51
N VAL A 505 13.07 1.27 -3.51
CA VAL A 505 11.75 0.68 -3.73
C VAL A 505 11.82 -0.83 -3.92
N VAL A 506 10.70 -1.50 -3.68
CA VAL A 506 10.55 -2.95 -3.89
C VAL A 506 10.39 -3.25 -5.37
N THR A 507 11.20 -4.19 -5.85
CA THR A 507 11.19 -4.71 -7.22
C THR A 507 11.04 -6.23 -7.27
N GLY A 508 10.87 -6.87 -6.12
CA GLY A 508 10.58 -8.29 -6.05
C GLY A 508 10.57 -8.84 -4.63
N VAL A 509 10.07 -10.06 -4.49
CA VAL A 509 10.03 -10.82 -3.24
C VAL A 509 10.43 -12.27 -3.50
N ARG A 510 11.01 -12.92 -2.49
CA ARG A 510 11.25 -14.37 -2.50
C ARG A 510 11.31 -14.92 -1.09
N PHE A 511 11.29 -16.23 -0.97
CA PHE A 511 11.58 -16.91 0.28
C PHE A 511 12.98 -17.51 0.25
N ARG A 512 13.62 -17.56 1.41
CA ARG A 512 14.83 -18.35 1.67
C ARG A 512 14.66 -19.18 2.93
N MET A 513 15.48 -20.21 3.08
CA MET A 513 15.57 -20.97 4.33
C MET A 513 16.66 -20.36 5.23
N LEU A 514 16.32 -20.09 6.49
CA LEU A 514 17.25 -19.79 7.58
C LEU A 514 17.14 -20.90 8.61
N GLY A 515 18.06 -21.86 8.55
CA GLY A 515 17.92 -23.10 9.32
C GLY A 515 16.65 -23.86 8.90
N THR A 516 15.72 -24.04 9.84
CA THR A 516 14.42 -24.70 9.62
C THR A 516 13.27 -23.72 9.37
N HIS A 517 13.55 -22.42 9.41
CA HIS A 517 12.55 -21.35 9.23
C HIS A 517 12.56 -20.85 7.79
N MET A 518 11.38 -20.58 7.25
CA MET A 518 11.24 -19.80 6.01
C MET A 518 11.24 -18.32 6.34
N ASN A 519 12.06 -17.57 5.61
CA ASN A 519 12.27 -16.14 5.79
C ASN A 519 11.96 -15.38 4.49
N LEU A 520 11.30 -14.24 4.60
CA LEU A 520 11.01 -13.36 3.46
C LEU A 520 12.27 -12.57 3.09
N GLU A 521 12.52 -12.39 1.79
CA GLU A 521 13.46 -11.40 1.27
C GLU A 521 12.76 -10.48 0.27
N VAL A 522 13.21 -9.22 0.25
CA VAL A 522 12.74 -8.17 -0.64
C VAL A 522 13.89 -7.74 -1.54
N ARG A 523 13.62 -7.61 -2.84
CA ARG A 523 14.58 -7.05 -3.80
C ARG A 523 14.42 -5.54 -3.83
N MET A 524 15.45 -4.81 -3.38
CA MET A 524 15.49 -3.36 -3.41
C MET A 524 16.23 -2.85 -4.64
N THR A 525 15.69 -1.80 -5.25
CA THR A 525 16.32 -1.04 -6.34
C THR A 525 16.17 0.45 -6.03
N GLU A 526 17.20 1.23 -6.33
CA GLU A 526 17.17 2.68 -6.16
C GLU A 526 16.27 3.33 -7.21
N MET A 527 15.54 4.38 -6.84
CA MET A 527 14.80 5.20 -7.80
C MET A 527 15.11 6.68 -7.66
N ASP A 528 15.15 7.38 -8.79
CA ASP A 528 15.08 8.82 -8.83
C ASP A 528 13.60 9.26 -8.72
N PHE A 529 13.23 9.83 -7.58
CA PHE A 529 11.84 10.24 -7.32
C PHE A 529 11.36 11.28 -8.32
N GLY A 530 12.18 12.29 -8.67
CA GLY A 530 11.75 13.39 -9.54
C GLY A 530 11.40 12.96 -10.96
N SER A 531 12.21 12.08 -11.55
CA SER A 531 12.01 11.55 -12.91
C SER A 531 11.18 10.27 -12.96
N GLY A 532 11.04 9.56 -11.85
CA GLY A 532 10.35 8.28 -11.81
C GLY A 532 11.11 7.18 -12.55
N LYS A 533 12.44 7.18 -12.47
CA LYS A 533 13.31 6.19 -13.12
C LYS A 533 14.06 5.36 -12.11
N LEU A 534 14.10 4.05 -12.33
CA LEU A 534 14.99 3.15 -11.61
C LEU A 534 16.45 3.46 -11.98
N ILE A 535 17.31 3.51 -10.96
CA ILE A 535 18.75 3.73 -11.11
C ILE A 535 19.44 2.37 -11.04
N ASP A 536 20.31 2.08 -12.03
CA ASP A 536 21.08 0.84 -12.15
C ASP A 536 20.24 -0.43 -11.82
N PRO A 537 19.12 -0.69 -12.52
CA PRO A 537 18.21 -1.79 -12.20
C PRO A 537 18.84 -3.19 -12.32
N ASP A 538 20.00 -3.30 -12.98
CA ASP A 538 20.82 -4.52 -13.04
C ASP A 538 21.57 -4.82 -11.74
N LYS A 539 21.69 -3.83 -10.82
CA LYS A 539 22.40 -3.93 -9.55
C LYS A 539 21.49 -4.03 -8.32
N SER A 540 20.22 -4.42 -8.50
CA SER A 540 19.31 -4.62 -7.37
C SER A 540 19.87 -5.59 -6.32
N ILE A 541 19.49 -5.39 -5.06
CA ILE A 541 20.01 -6.16 -3.92
C ILE A 541 18.85 -6.85 -3.20
N TRP A 542 19.06 -8.10 -2.77
CA TRP A 542 18.12 -8.80 -1.89
C TRP A 542 18.43 -8.48 -0.42
N VAL A 543 17.40 -8.07 0.31
CA VAL A 543 17.47 -7.77 1.75
C VAL A 543 16.45 -8.58 2.53
N GLY A 544 16.84 -9.02 3.71
CA GLY A 544 15.99 -9.78 4.63
C GLY A 544 16.59 -9.76 6.04
N SER A 545 15.88 -10.32 7.01
CA SER A 545 16.37 -10.40 8.39
C SER A 545 17.25 -11.63 8.57
N ASP A 546 18.51 -11.45 8.97
CA ASP A 546 19.46 -12.55 9.24
C ASP A 546 19.40 -13.09 10.67
N LYS A 547 18.39 -12.71 11.45
CA LYS A 547 18.24 -13.24 12.81
C LYS A 547 18.03 -14.75 12.76
N THR A 548 18.57 -15.45 13.75
CA THR A 548 18.42 -16.91 13.89
C THR A 548 18.12 -17.27 15.34
N GLU A 549 17.90 -18.55 15.62
CA GLU A 549 17.76 -19.06 17.00
C GLU A 549 19.00 -18.81 17.88
N HIS A 550 20.15 -18.54 17.26
CA HIS A 550 21.43 -18.27 17.93
C HIS A 550 21.76 -16.77 18.04
N SER A 551 20.92 -15.88 17.50
CA SER A 551 21.08 -14.44 17.65
C SER A 551 20.78 -14.01 19.10
N GLU A 552 21.43 -12.95 19.59
CA GLU A 552 21.15 -12.40 20.93
C GLU A 552 19.68 -11.99 21.08
N ASP A 553 19.09 -11.47 20.01
CA ASP A 553 17.69 -11.08 19.89
C ASP A 553 16.85 -12.15 19.16
N LYS A 554 17.01 -13.41 19.55
CA LYS A 554 16.29 -14.56 18.95
C LYS A 554 14.78 -14.33 18.87
N ARG A 555 14.18 -14.85 17.79
CA ARG A 555 12.73 -14.76 17.57
C ARG A 555 11.94 -15.58 18.59
N THR A 556 10.72 -15.13 18.88
CA THR A 556 9.79 -15.85 19.76
C THR A 556 8.67 -16.54 18.98
N GLU A 557 8.26 -17.73 19.43
CA GLU A 557 7.17 -18.46 18.79
C GLU A 557 5.83 -17.82 19.15
N MET A 558 5.07 -17.42 18.13
CA MET A 558 3.66 -17.12 18.25
C MET A 558 2.88 -18.44 18.29
N LYS A 559 2.46 -18.85 19.48
CA LYS A 559 1.76 -20.12 19.69
C LYS A 559 0.26 -19.98 19.46
N LEU A 560 -0.26 -20.80 18.56
CA LEU A 560 -1.70 -21.01 18.43
C LEU A 560 -2.18 -22.01 19.50
N ASP A 561 -2.95 -21.52 20.48
CA ASP A 561 -3.55 -22.35 21.53
C ASP A 561 -4.93 -22.88 21.10
N LYS A 562 -5.07 -24.21 21.09
CA LYS A 562 -6.27 -24.96 20.66
C LYS A 562 -6.98 -24.32 19.46
N PRO A 563 -6.30 -24.16 18.30
CA PRO A 563 -6.84 -23.40 17.18
C PRO A 563 -7.93 -24.18 16.44
N HIS A 564 -9.09 -23.57 16.21
CA HIS A 564 -10.09 -24.06 15.27
C HIS A 564 -9.82 -23.54 13.84
N ILE A 565 -10.67 -23.90 12.89
CA ILE A 565 -10.52 -23.55 11.47
C ILE A 565 -10.71 -22.04 11.30
N PRO A 566 -9.78 -21.29 10.68
CA PRO A 566 -9.81 -19.82 10.61
C PRO A 566 -11.12 -19.25 10.06
N ILE A 567 -11.61 -19.84 8.97
CA ILE A 567 -12.81 -19.39 8.26
C ILE A 567 -14.12 -19.64 9.01
N LEU A 568 -14.09 -20.32 10.17
CA LEU A 568 -15.26 -20.53 11.04
C LEU A 568 -15.37 -19.46 12.14
N SER A 569 -14.42 -18.51 12.20
CA SER A 569 -14.48 -17.42 13.17
C SER A 569 -15.71 -16.54 12.91
N PRO A 570 -16.55 -16.26 13.92
CA PRO A 570 -17.73 -15.41 13.75
C PRO A 570 -17.37 -13.93 13.52
N THR A 571 -16.11 -13.55 13.73
CA THR A 571 -15.63 -12.16 13.61
C THR A 571 -14.37 -12.09 12.76
N LYS A 572 -14.19 -10.97 12.07
CA LYS A 572 -13.01 -10.69 11.22
C LYS A 572 -11.73 -10.71 12.05
N SER A 573 -10.67 -11.28 11.49
CA SER A 573 -9.34 -11.34 12.10
C SER A 573 -8.74 -9.96 12.31
N VAL A 574 -7.92 -9.82 13.35
CA VAL A 574 -7.13 -8.61 13.63
C VAL A 574 -5.65 -9.00 13.71
N PRO A 575 -4.72 -8.11 13.33
CA PRO A 575 -3.29 -8.34 13.53
C PRO A 575 -3.01 -8.64 15.01
N ASP A 576 -2.30 -9.73 15.28
CA ASP A 576 -2.00 -10.21 16.63
C ASP A 576 -0.56 -10.76 16.77
N SER A 577 0.22 -10.75 15.69
CA SER A 577 1.67 -10.96 15.75
C SER A 577 2.43 -9.67 16.08
N GLU A 578 3.46 -9.80 16.88
CA GLU A 578 4.43 -8.76 17.22
C GLU A 578 5.70 -8.87 16.37
N PRO A 579 6.52 -7.80 16.28
CA PRO A 579 7.84 -7.87 15.65
C PRO A 579 8.71 -8.97 16.27
N ASN A 580 9.63 -9.52 15.48
CA ASN A 580 10.57 -10.56 15.91
C ASN A 580 9.91 -11.88 16.36
N GLN A 581 8.80 -12.25 15.70
CA GLN A 581 8.10 -13.50 15.94
C GLN A 581 8.22 -14.46 14.75
N PHE A 582 7.96 -15.74 15.01
CA PHE A 582 7.71 -16.74 13.98
C PHE A 582 6.48 -17.56 14.37
N ILE A 583 5.87 -18.20 13.38
CA ILE A 583 4.73 -19.09 13.59
C ILE A 583 5.03 -20.49 13.03
N LYS A 584 4.59 -21.52 13.73
CA LYS A 584 4.63 -22.90 13.24
C LYS A 584 3.27 -23.33 12.73
N PHE A 585 3.23 -23.80 11.49
CA PHE A 585 2.05 -24.49 10.98
C PHE A 585 1.82 -25.77 11.80
N ARG A 586 0.58 -26.00 12.19
CA ARG A 586 0.19 -27.11 13.07
C ARG A 586 -1.23 -27.56 12.78
N GLU A 587 -1.62 -28.64 13.42
CA GLU A 587 -2.98 -29.14 13.42
C GLU A 587 -3.96 -28.21 14.13
N SER A 588 -5.21 -28.24 13.67
CA SER A 588 -6.36 -27.74 14.40
C SER A 588 -6.60 -28.55 15.68
N ASP A 589 -7.37 -27.98 16.60
CA ASP A 589 -7.68 -28.62 17.87
C ASP A 589 -8.34 -30.01 17.68
N ARG A 590 -7.92 -30.97 18.50
CA ARG A 590 -8.43 -32.35 18.46
C ARG A 590 -9.91 -32.41 18.87
N GLY A 591 -10.31 -31.68 19.90
CA GLY A 591 -11.69 -31.66 20.36
C GLY A 591 -12.63 -31.02 19.34
N MET A 592 -12.24 -29.89 18.76
CA MET A 592 -13.09 -29.15 17.82
C MET A 592 -13.10 -29.72 16.40
N ASP A 593 -11.98 -30.29 15.94
CA ASP A 593 -11.78 -30.64 14.53
C ASP A 593 -11.07 -31.98 14.30
N ALA A 594 -10.89 -32.81 15.33
CA ALA A 594 -10.14 -34.07 15.25
C ALA A 594 -8.74 -33.92 14.62
N ALA A 595 -8.11 -32.75 14.78
CA ALA A 595 -6.84 -32.39 14.16
C ALA A 595 -6.80 -32.57 12.63
N GLN A 596 -7.93 -32.33 11.95
CA GLN A 596 -8.05 -32.62 10.52
C GLN A 596 -7.62 -31.49 9.58
N THR A 597 -7.34 -30.30 10.12
CA THR A 597 -7.00 -29.10 9.33
C THR A 597 -5.63 -28.57 9.74
N THR A 598 -4.81 -28.14 8.78
CA THR A 598 -3.54 -27.47 9.07
C THR A 598 -3.78 -25.95 9.14
N VAL A 599 -3.29 -25.31 10.20
CA VAL A 599 -3.45 -23.88 10.47
C VAL A 599 -2.09 -23.23 10.79
N PRO A 600 -1.90 -21.91 10.55
CA PRO A 600 -2.84 -20.96 9.95
C PRO A 600 -3.12 -21.24 8.46
N PHE A 601 -4.13 -20.58 7.89
CA PHE A 601 -4.28 -20.49 6.43
C PHE A 601 -3.41 -19.35 5.88
N PHE A 602 -3.20 -19.31 4.57
CA PHE A 602 -2.59 -18.17 3.89
C PHE A 602 -3.71 -17.23 3.43
N ASP A 603 -3.61 -15.93 3.73
CA ASP A 603 -4.51 -14.93 3.15
C ASP A 603 -4.19 -14.75 1.66
N ALA A 604 -5.12 -15.19 0.82
CA ALA A 604 -4.96 -15.15 -0.62
C ALA A 604 -5.59 -13.91 -1.24
N GLN A 605 -6.03 -12.92 -0.45
CA GLN A 605 -6.56 -11.69 -1.00
C GLN A 605 -5.43 -10.80 -1.56
N PRO A 606 -5.71 -9.98 -2.60
CA PRO A 606 -4.75 -9.03 -3.10
C PRO A 606 -4.52 -7.92 -2.07
N VAL A 607 -3.25 -7.70 -1.72
CA VAL A 607 -2.79 -6.60 -0.86
C VAL A 607 -2.20 -5.53 -1.76
N VAL A 608 -3.10 -4.68 -2.25
CA VAL A 608 -2.81 -3.56 -3.15
C VAL A 608 -3.50 -2.32 -2.58
N PRO A 609 -2.78 -1.24 -2.26
CA PRO A 609 -3.40 0.02 -1.83
C PRO A 609 -4.35 0.56 -2.91
N SER A 610 -5.47 1.17 -2.53
CA SER A 610 -6.46 1.74 -3.45
C SER A 610 -5.83 2.75 -4.41
N LYS A 611 -4.92 3.59 -3.90
CA LYS A 611 -4.08 4.47 -4.71
C LYS A 611 -2.72 3.81 -4.93
N GLN A 612 -2.45 3.46 -6.17
CA GLN A 612 -1.22 2.77 -6.57
C GLN A 612 0.00 3.63 -6.30
N THR A 613 1.06 3.01 -5.80
CA THR A 613 2.31 3.65 -5.43
C THR A 613 3.42 2.59 -5.43
N PRO A 614 4.70 2.94 -5.69
CA PRO A 614 5.79 2.03 -5.41
C PRO A 614 5.76 1.61 -3.94
N LEU A 615 6.08 0.35 -3.68
CA LEU A 615 6.25 -0.11 -2.30
C LEU A 615 7.64 0.26 -1.79
N GLY A 616 7.68 0.81 -0.57
CA GLY A 616 8.88 1.01 0.23
C GLY A 616 9.11 -0.11 1.25
N GLY A 617 8.48 -1.28 1.07
CA GLY A 617 8.69 -2.45 1.91
C GLY A 617 7.61 -3.51 1.76
N ALA A 618 7.88 -4.69 2.30
CA ALA A 618 6.95 -5.80 2.37
C ALA A 618 7.17 -6.58 3.67
N GLY A 619 6.13 -7.24 4.17
CA GLY A 619 6.20 -8.06 5.36
C GLY A 619 5.17 -9.17 5.40
N LEU A 620 5.38 -10.10 6.32
CA LEU A 620 4.44 -11.16 6.65
C LEU A 620 4.06 -11.06 8.12
N PHE A 621 2.78 -11.29 8.39
CA PHE A 621 2.25 -11.20 9.73
C PHE A 621 1.12 -12.21 9.94
N HIS A 622 0.79 -12.45 11.19
CA HIS A 622 -0.39 -13.23 11.55
C HIS A 622 -1.51 -12.28 11.96
N LYS A 623 -2.72 -12.61 11.49
CA LYS A 623 -3.97 -12.04 11.99
C LYS A 623 -4.93 -13.16 12.35
N GLY A 624 -5.60 -13.03 13.49
CA GLY A 624 -6.52 -14.05 13.95
C GLY A 624 -7.49 -13.58 15.02
N ARG A 625 -8.12 -14.58 15.64
CA ARG A 625 -8.97 -14.43 16.83
C ARG A 625 -8.62 -15.56 17.80
N PRO A 626 -8.77 -15.35 19.13
CA PRO A 626 -8.51 -16.39 20.11
C PRO A 626 -9.28 -17.68 19.79
N LYS A 627 -8.61 -18.83 19.95
CA LYS A 627 -9.13 -20.18 19.64
C LYS A 627 -9.37 -20.48 18.16
N PHE A 628 -8.94 -19.62 17.25
CA PHE A 628 -8.96 -19.88 15.80
C PHE A 628 -7.54 -19.82 15.25
N GLY A 629 -7.29 -20.58 14.19
CA GLY A 629 -5.95 -20.70 13.61
C GLY A 629 -5.46 -19.47 12.85
N GLY A 630 -6.34 -18.52 12.54
CA GLY A 630 -5.99 -17.28 11.84
C GLY A 630 -5.40 -17.46 10.44
N PHE A 631 -4.84 -16.35 9.93
CA PHE A 631 -4.24 -16.26 8.61
C PHE A 631 -2.82 -15.71 8.72
N MET A 632 -1.90 -16.33 7.99
CA MET A 632 -0.63 -15.72 7.61
C MET A 632 -0.90 -14.85 6.39
N ALA A 633 -0.67 -13.55 6.52
CA ALA A 633 -1.06 -12.55 5.53
C ALA A 633 0.15 -11.70 5.10
N PRO A 634 0.21 -11.30 3.82
CA PRO A 634 1.15 -10.28 3.41
C PRO A 634 0.66 -8.90 3.88
N ARG A 635 1.62 -8.02 4.16
CA ARG A 635 1.41 -6.59 4.29
C ARG A 635 2.46 -5.85 3.48
N VAL A 636 2.08 -4.67 3.01
CA VAL A 636 2.95 -3.82 2.19
C VAL A 636 3.17 -2.50 2.90
N PHE A 637 4.31 -1.87 2.62
CA PHE A 637 4.62 -0.53 3.10
C PHE A 637 4.72 0.39 1.89
N THR A 638 3.89 1.43 1.84
CA THR A 638 3.93 2.42 0.75
C THR A 638 5.25 3.17 0.75
N TYR A 639 5.70 3.68 -0.39
CA TYR A 639 6.91 4.52 -0.43
C TYR A 639 6.76 5.75 0.47
N ASP A 640 7.85 6.15 1.13
CA ASP A 640 7.86 7.31 2.01
C ASP A 640 8.04 8.59 1.21
N VAL A 641 6.94 9.31 1.00
CA VAL A 641 6.94 10.59 0.28
C VAL A 641 7.31 11.78 1.17
N GLY A 642 7.39 11.60 2.49
CA GLY A 642 7.65 12.67 3.46
C GLY A 642 8.91 13.48 3.18
N PRO A 643 10.06 12.85 2.88
CA PRO A 643 11.31 13.56 2.53
C PRO A 643 11.22 14.42 1.26
N HIS A 644 10.22 14.20 0.42
CA HIS A 644 10.04 14.90 -0.85
C HIS A 644 9.09 16.10 -0.75
N VAL A 645 8.43 16.28 0.40
CA VAL A 645 7.68 17.52 0.69
C VAL A 645 8.71 18.62 0.96
N GLN A 646 8.84 19.59 0.06
CA GLN A 646 9.93 20.58 0.13
C GLN A 646 9.42 21.96 0.57
N GLN A 647 10.10 22.55 1.56
CA GLN A 647 9.86 23.91 2.02
C GLN A 647 10.25 24.96 0.97
N PRO A 648 9.68 26.19 1.01
CA PRO A 648 10.07 27.27 0.11
C PRO A 648 11.58 27.53 0.14
N LEU A 649 12.22 27.60 -1.04
CA LEU A 649 13.69 27.68 -1.21
C LEU A 649 14.31 28.90 -0.53
N ASP A 650 13.54 29.94 -0.32
CA ASP A 650 13.86 31.21 0.32
C ASP A 650 13.80 31.15 1.85
N GLN A 651 13.27 30.06 2.42
CA GLN A 651 13.16 29.82 3.85
C GLN A 651 14.04 28.66 4.36
N VAL A 652 14.81 28.01 3.46
CA VAL A 652 15.73 26.92 3.79
C VAL A 652 17.19 27.36 3.73
N THR A 653 18.06 26.62 4.42
CA THR A 653 19.51 26.88 4.42
C THR A 653 20.13 26.69 3.03
N ASP A 654 21.31 27.26 2.79
CA ASP A 654 22.02 27.07 1.52
C ASP A 654 22.37 25.59 1.25
N GLU A 655 22.56 24.77 2.30
CA GLU A 655 22.78 23.33 2.19
C GLU A 655 21.50 22.58 1.76
N GLU A 656 20.36 22.89 2.36
CA GLU A 656 19.06 22.32 1.97
C GLU A 656 18.65 22.76 0.57
N ARG A 657 18.90 24.03 0.24
CA ARG A 657 18.70 24.58 -1.11
C ARG A 657 19.56 23.84 -2.13
N ARG A 658 20.84 23.56 -1.84
CA ARG A 658 21.69 22.74 -2.72
C ARG A 658 21.15 21.33 -2.87
N ARG A 659 20.74 20.68 -1.77
CA ARG A 659 20.12 19.35 -1.81
C ARG A 659 18.87 19.31 -2.71
N TYR A 660 17.97 20.29 -2.58
CA TYR A 660 16.78 20.38 -3.41
C TYR A 660 17.08 20.67 -4.90
N LEU A 661 18.19 21.33 -5.20
CA LEU A 661 18.57 21.70 -6.58
C LEU A 661 19.49 20.69 -7.26
N GLU A 662 20.29 19.93 -6.50
CA GLU A 662 21.34 19.04 -7.03
C GLU A 662 20.87 17.57 -7.09
N GLY A 663 19.94 17.18 -6.21
CA GLY A 663 19.43 15.80 -6.06
C GLY A 663 20.29 15.00 -5.11
#